data_AF-A0A1S8CTQ1-F1
#
_entry.id   AF-A0A1S8CTQ1-F1
#
_cell.length_a   1.000
_cell.length_b   1.000
_cell.length_c   1.000
_cell.angle_alpha   90.00
_cell.angle_beta   90.00
_cell.angle_gamma   90.00
#
_symmetry.space_group_name_H-M   'P 1'
#
loop_
_entity.id
_entity.type
_entity.pdbx_description
1 polymer ?
#
loop_
_entity_poly.entity_id
_entity_poly.type
_entity_poly.pdbx_seq_one_letter_code
_entity_poly.pdbx_strand_id
1 'polypeptide(L)'
;MGTSYPDPLKNKLYLGCLFFLEIGCFTLSSRLHAKPPNAAMNINQQREQAVQRARQGKLKQAITTLQQLQRQSPKDLKVAADLIVVLRQAGKNQDIARLTQSTQLHQRALQLPAYARVAWIGGLRDSQQPGLAYQVAHQLVRQGAVPPLEPLYYATLAAEAGQASSADAMVKRIDPASLHTADQYAQLAYIHRLTGNDTQGLASAAQALALQPAHTLALTQQRLLARQQAVRLASQGQFEPAITQLRQLHQQDPADMGITADLIVVLRLAARNADIVQLSRQEKLNARVRQIPSYAYKSWLDALRDQRQSQAAFELARQMYRQPQPMGTLPFDQWYYATLAAEAGQTQVVQQLVRVLSNTQQSGPLNADQYARLAYIQRLAGFPVQAIAASQQALALKPRHRLALEQQLVALKNLNRIDEAYQLALQYPDIFQANTVWPVKADWLSLNLQTALQQKDKLEAQGQYQQAAQLIDRNLLALRQALDQLDKRQNEYLPLLNDYLYTLRVRERMPELIDLYQKLSVSEQFQLQPYAKRAVADAYLALKQPQQAHEIYQYLLDNLPQPDAELFIADYYALIEQEKYTQASVLLARLDEQFSGASFAGVDDETRKARVRVEQVLALDAAYRNRLDIAAARLQQLVQQNPDNTSLANDYATILNWRGLPQASDQVVQQAYAKAPHSVALDLTHASNARDLQDYPRWQEALEKAGEKTPQNSGVLKGQQEWQDRQRVTVQSDVRIGHSEADEQTLNQLNGSRDREWHTRINSPWLDSQMIGNWRMFADYQDRWADFEPTSQRDQRLGLGAEWQQERKSAWLLVNQQLDSQNAANQKTKDEKTGVSVGWGHWLNDHWRYRLGYEHNSAQIPLRALEAGLDAKGYQAGVDWRQHESRSASFGYQALDISDGNLRQSFFGAVNQRLFANEKHITTGGLEAFYEKNSQPGGNYFNPEHSTSYGVNLDHDWLTWRGEDQQSFNQHFELGTGISKQAGFSGENYVNALYQHEWQLSRTWQINYGVGWGSQVYDGNREQRTYGVLSLSGAF
;
A
#
# COMPACT_ATOMS: atom_id res chain seq x y z
N MET A 1 37.61 26.30 50.45
CA MET A 1 38.38 26.66 51.67
C MET A 1 39.70 25.92 51.58
N GLY A 2 40.75 26.60 51.13
CA GLY A 2 42.03 25.95 50.80
C GLY A 2 42.88 25.74 52.04
N THR A 3 43.19 24.48 52.32
CA THR A 3 44.17 24.03 53.31
C THR A 3 45.58 24.35 52.80
N SER A 4 46.29 25.23 53.52
CA SER A 4 47.70 25.58 53.30
C SER A 4 48.63 24.41 53.67
N TYR A 5 49.67 24.20 52.86
CA TYR A 5 50.75 23.22 53.08
C TYR A 5 51.53 23.48 54.38
N PRO A 6 52.04 22.43 55.06
CA PRO A 6 52.91 22.55 56.23
C PRO A 6 54.39 22.77 55.84
N ASP A 7 55.11 23.51 56.69
CA ASP A 7 56.49 23.99 56.52
C ASP A 7 57.53 22.95 57.05
N PRO A 8 58.56 22.55 56.27
CA PRO A 8 59.48 21.46 56.59
C PRO A 8 60.75 21.90 57.35
N LEU A 9 60.63 22.61 58.47
CA LEU A 9 61.78 22.98 59.32
C LEU A 9 61.56 22.79 60.84
N LYS A 10 60.88 21.71 61.24
CA LYS A 10 60.81 21.31 62.66
C LYS A 10 61.06 19.80 62.86
N ASN A 11 62.29 19.43 63.25
CA ASN A 11 62.58 18.77 64.55
C ASN A 11 63.91 18.00 64.60
N LYS A 12 64.56 18.10 65.77
CA LYS A 12 65.40 17.15 66.58
C LYS A 12 66.66 17.87 67.08
N LEU A 13 67.07 17.85 68.36
CA LEU A 13 67.08 16.81 69.41
C LEU A 13 66.81 17.44 70.80
N TYR A 14 65.93 16.88 71.65
CA TYR A 14 66.14 15.93 72.79
C TYR A 14 66.88 16.55 74.01
N LEU A 15 66.63 16.25 75.30
CA LEU A 15 65.78 15.33 76.08
C LEU A 15 65.72 15.97 77.50
N GLY A 16 64.60 16.01 78.21
CA GLY A 16 64.30 14.98 79.22
C GLY A 16 63.69 15.57 80.50
N CYS A 17 62.62 14.90 80.98
CA CYS A 17 62.29 14.54 82.37
C CYS A 17 62.00 15.67 83.41
N LEU A 18 61.00 15.65 84.30
CA LEU A 18 60.06 14.65 84.85
C LEU A 18 58.87 15.38 85.54
N PHE A 19 57.69 14.72 85.58
CA PHE A 19 56.71 14.60 86.72
C PHE A 19 56.04 15.88 87.29
N PHE A 20 54.79 15.95 87.78
CA PHE A 20 53.57 15.12 87.86
C PHE A 20 52.46 16.00 88.51
N LEU A 21 51.19 15.62 88.35
CA LEU A 21 49.98 15.98 89.15
C LEU A 21 49.56 17.48 89.28
N GLU A 22 48.32 17.86 89.61
CA GLU A 22 46.92 17.44 89.39
C GLU A 22 46.07 18.42 90.24
N ILE A 23 44.79 18.63 89.89
CA ILE A 23 43.71 19.22 90.73
C ILE A 23 43.84 20.75 90.96
N GLY A 24 42.82 21.62 90.93
CA GLY A 24 41.36 21.53 90.85
C GLY A 24 40.77 22.77 91.56
N CYS A 25 39.63 23.24 91.06
CA CYS A 25 38.60 24.07 91.72
C CYS A 25 38.87 25.51 92.25
N PHE A 26 38.13 26.45 91.63
CA PHE A 26 37.20 27.44 92.20
C PHE A 26 37.50 28.20 93.52
N THR A 27 37.64 29.52 93.34
CA THR A 27 37.02 30.68 94.05
C THR A 27 37.05 30.77 95.60
N LEU A 28 37.57 31.89 96.13
CA LEU A 28 36.77 33.06 96.59
C LEU A 28 37.66 34.20 97.12
N SER A 29 37.18 35.42 96.83
CA SER A 29 37.37 36.73 97.48
C SER A 29 38.29 36.88 98.70
N SER A 30 39.09 37.95 98.72
CA SER A 30 38.75 39.18 99.45
C SER A 30 39.77 40.31 99.19
N ARG A 31 39.24 41.54 99.19
CA ARG A 31 39.92 42.85 99.09
C ARG A 31 40.92 43.05 100.23
N LEU A 32 41.90 43.95 100.06
CA LEU A 32 42.10 45.19 100.87
C LEU A 32 43.37 45.95 100.45
N HIS A 33 43.20 47.27 100.23
CA HIS A 33 44.13 48.42 100.39
C HIS A 33 45.44 48.48 99.57
N ALA A 34 45.54 49.35 98.55
CA ALA A 34 45.95 50.78 98.59
C ALA A 34 47.47 50.96 98.82
N LYS A 35 48.28 51.73 98.07
CA LYS A 35 48.11 52.98 97.30
C LYS A 35 49.21 53.08 96.17
N PRO A 36 49.10 54.05 95.24
CA PRO A 36 49.76 54.17 93.91
C PRO A 36 51.01 55.11 93.98
N PRO A 37 51.57 55.77 92.91
CA PRO A 37 51.18 55.87 91.49
C PRO A 37 52.31 55.98 90.41
N ASN A 38 51.87 55.93 89.14
CA ASN A 38 52.35 56.67 87.96
C ASN A 38 53.84 56.64 87.53
N ALA A 39 54.08 55.92 86.44
CA ALA A 39 54.80 56.47 85.28
C ALA A 39 54.14 55.91 84.00
N ALA A 40 53.67 56.78 83.10
CA ALA A 40 53.11 56.34 81.82
C ALA A 40 54.23 55.68 81.00
N MET A 41 54.09 54.38 80.70
CA MET A 41 55.08 53.64 79.91
C MET A 41 55.18 54.25 78.51
N ASN A 42 56.41 54.53 78.07
CA ASN A 42 56.67 55.02 76.71
C ASN A 42 56.34 53.91 75.68
N ILE A 43 56.02 54.30 74.43
CA ILE A 43 55.56 53.42 73.35
C ILE A 43 56.46 52.21 73.11
N ASN A 44 57.79 52.37 73.23
CA ASN A 44 58.74 51.26 73.09
C ASN A 44 58.56 50.19 74.18
N GLN A 45 58.27 50.59 75.41
CA GLN A 45 58.04 49.66 76.51
C GLN A 45 56.69 48.93 76.36
N GLN A 46 55.67 49.62 75.86
CA GLN A 46 54.36 49.01 75.55
C GLN A 46 54.45 48.02 74.38
N ARG A 47 55.24 48.36 73.35
CA ARG A 47 55.54 47.48 72.21
C ARG A 47 56.26 46.21 72.66
N GLU A 48 57.32 46.34 73.46
CA GLU A 48 58.08 45.17 73.96
C GLU A 48 57.22 44.26 74.85
N GLN A 49 56.35 44.82 75.70
CA GLN A 49 55.39 44.02 76.46
C GLN A 49 54.43 43.25 75.54
N ALA A 50 53.97 43.85 74.44
CA ALA A 50 53.10 43.19 73.50
C ALA A 50 53.82 42.04 72.75
N VAL A 51 55.08 42.24 72.35
CA VAL A 51 55.91 41.19 71.73
C VAL A 51 56.17 40.05 72.72
N GLN A 52 56.46 40.35 73.99
CA GLN A 52 56.62 39.33 75.03
C GLN A 52 55.34 38.52 75.26
N ARG A 53 54.17 39.18 75.25
CA ARG A 53 52.87 38.51 75.30
C ARG A 53 52.65 37.61 74.10
N ALA A 54 53.05 38.03 72.89
CA ALA A 54 52.98 37.20 71.69
C ALA A 54 53.87 35.95 71.83
N ARG A 55 55.09 36.09 72.37
CA ARG A 55 56.00 34.97 72.64
C ARG A 55 55.43 33.99 73.66
N GLN A 56 54.64 34.46 74.63
CA GLN A 56 53.90 33.64 75.60
C GLN A 56 52.61 33.02 75.03
N GLY A 57 52.36 33.10 73.72
CA GLY A 57 51.17 32.55 73.07
C GLY A 57 49.89 33.39 73.23
N LYS A 58 49.95 34.54 73.92
CA LYS A 58 48.80 35.47 74.11
C LYS A 58 48.61 36.38 72.89
N LEU A 59 48.52 35.79 71.70
CA LEU A 59 48.51 36.49 70.41
C LEU A 59 47.37 37.50 70.29
N LYS A 60 46.15 37.18 70.76
CA LYS A 60 44.99 38.10 70.67
C LYS A 60 45.23 39.40 71.45
N GLN A 61 45.77 39.30 72.67
CA GLN A 61 46.08 40.47 73.51
C GLN A 61 47.25 41.28 72.95
N ALA A 62 48.27 40.60 72.42
CA ALA A 62 49.40 41.24 71.74
C ALA A 62 48.95 42.01 70.49
N ILE A 63 48.11 41.40 69.64
CA ILE A 63 47.55 42.04 68.44
C ILE A 63 46.72 43.26 68.82
N THR A 64 45.83 43.17 69.81
CA THR A 64 45.03 44.33 70.24
C THR A 64 45.92 45.47 70.71
N THR A 65 46.95 45.17 71.51
CA THR A 65 47.90 46.18 72.00
C THR A 65 48.69 46.81 70.85
N LEU A 66 49.25 46.00 69.94
CA LEU A 66 50.03 46.48 68.80
C LEU A 66 49.16 47.23 67.78
N GLN A 67 47.91 46.84 67.56
CA GLN A 67 46.96 47.58 66.72
C GLN A 67 46.62 48.95 67.32
N GLN A 68 46.45 49.02 68.65
CA GLN A 68 46.22 50.29 69.33
C GLN A 68 47.44 51.21 69.21
N LEU A 69 48.64 50.68 69.45
CA LEU A 69 49.89 51.42 69.27
C LEU A 69 50.08 51.87 67.82
N GLN A 70 49.73 51.04 66.84
CA GLN A 70 49.83 51.38 65.42
C GLN A 70 48.87 52.52 65.02
N ARG A 71 47.69 52.61 65.65
CA ARG A 71 46.77 53.75 65.44
C ARG A 71 47.28 55.03 66.10
N GLN A 72 47.91 54.92 67.27
CA GLN A 72 48.47 56.06 68.02
C GLN A 72 49.77 56.60 67.41
N SER A 73 50.56 55.75 66.77
CA SER A 73 51.84 56.13 66.15
C SER A 73 52.01 55.44 64.79
N PRO A 74 51.22 55.83 63.78
CA PRO A 74 51.19 55.17 62.47
C PRO A 74 52.51 55.27 61.69
N LYS A 75 53.42 56.17 62.08
CA LYS A 75 54.76 56.32 61.50
C LYS A 75 55.82 55.44 62.18
N ASP A 76 55.51 54.77 63.29
CA ASP A 76 56.45 53.89 63.99
C ASP A 76 56.53 52.52 63.31
N LEU A 77 57.60 52.31 62.56
CA LEU A 77 57.82 51.09 61.80
C LEU A 77 58.15 49.88 62.67
N LYS A 78 58.61 50.07 63.91
CA LYS A 78 58.89 48.96 64.82
C LYS A 78 57.59 48.33 65.31
N VAL A 79 56.58 49.16 65.62
CA VAL A 79 55.23 48.68 65.98
C VAL A 79 54.58 47.96 64.81
N ALA A 80 54.69 48.51 63.59
CA ALA A 80 54.16 47.87 62.38
C ALA A 80 54.85 46.52 62.10
N ALA A 81 56.18 46.44 62.26
CA ALA A 81 56.96 45.23 62.06
C ALA A 81 56.52 44.11 63.03
N ASP A 82 56.42 44.44 64.32
CA ASP A 82 55.96 43.50 65.35
C ASP A 82 54.51 43.08 65.10
N LEU A 83 53.64 44.02 64.69
CA LEU A 83 52.24 43.72 64.35
C LEU A 83 52.12 42.75 63.17
N ILE A 84 52.86 42.97 62.08
CA ILE A 84 52.84 42.09 60.90
C ILE A 84 53.23 40.66 61.27
N VAL A 85 54.30 40.49 62.06
CA VAL A 85 54.79 39.17 62.47
C VAL A 85 53.76 38.46 63.33
N VAL A 86 53.19 39.15 64.32
CA VAL A 86 52.20 38.56 65.23
C VAL A 86 50.89 38.27 64.49
N LEU A 87 50.47 39.12 63.54
CA LEU A 87 49.30 38.84 62.68
C LEU A 87 49.51 37.58 61.83
N ARG A 88 50.71 37.39 61.26
CA ARG A 88 51.04 36.20 60.48
C ARG A 88 51.06 34.96 61.36
N GLN A 89 51.66 35.06 62.54
CA GLN A 89 51.68 33.96 63.53
C GLN A 89 50.26 33.57 63.98
N ALA A 90 49.33 34.52 64.02
CA ALA A 90 47.92 34.27 64.35
C ALA A 90 47.06 33.86 63.15
N GLY A 91 47.64 33.68 61.95
CA GLY A 91 46.91 33.36 60.72
C GLY A 91 45.98 34.48 60.22
N LYS A 92 46.12 35.71 60.74
CA LYS A 92 45.30 36.87 60.37
C LYS A 92 45.85 37.58 59.13
N ASN A 93 46.05 36.83 58.06
CA ASN A 93 46.74 37.28 56.85
C ASN A 93 45.97 38.39 56.11
N GLN A 94 44.64 38.39 56.15
CA GLN A 94 43.84 39.51 55.60
C GLN A 94 44.04 40.83 56.35
N ASP A 95 44.36 40.79 57.64
CA ASP A 95 44.67 42.01 58.40
C ASP A 95 46.02 42.59 57.97
N ILE A 96 46.97 41.75 57.54
CA ILE A 96 48.24 42.18 56.94
C ILE A 96 47.98 42.88 55.61
N ALA A 97 47.10 42.34 54.75
CA ALA A 97 46.73 42.98 53.50
C ALA A 97 46.04 44.34 53.72
N ARG A 98 45.10 44.42 54.67
CA ARG A 98 44.46 45.69 55.06
C ARG A 98 45.47 46.70 55.60
N LEU A 99 46.37 46.27 56.49
CA LEU A 99 47.43 47.11 57.04
C LEU A 99 48.36 47.63 55.93
N THR A 100 48.65 46.82 54.92
CA THR A 100 49.48 47.19 53.77
C THR A 100 48.88 48.34 52.97
N GLN A 101 47.57 48.27 52.73
CA GLN A 101 46.83 49.27 51.98
C GLN A 101 46.60 50.55 52.80
N SER A 102 46.37 50.43 54.11
CA SER A 102 46.02 51.58 54.97
C SER A 102 47.20 52.48 55.36
N THR A 103 48.42 51.96 55.36
CA THR A 103 49.54 52.60 56.09
C THR A 103 50.69 53.08 55.19
N GLN A 104 50.54 53.03 53.86
CA GLN A 104 51.63 53.27 52.88
C GLN A 104 52.92 52.48 53.21
N LEU A 105 52.79 51.31 53.84
CA LEU A 105 53.93 50.48 54.25
C LEU A 105 54.82 50.09 53.06
N HIS A 106 54.26 49.98 51.85
CA HIS A 106 54.98 49.75 50.60
C HIS A 106 56.00 50.85 50.25
N GLN A 107 55.76 52.12 50.62
CA GLN A 107 56.68 53.22 50.34
C GLN A 107 57.87 53.26 51.31
N ARG A 108 57.70 52.72 52.52
CA ARG A 108 58.75 52.68 53.57
C ARG A 108 59.26 51.26 53.83
N ALA A 109 59.00 50.35 52.89
CA ALA A 109 59.27 48.92 53.00
C ALA A 109 60.73 48.63 53.40
N LEU A 110 61.70 49.40 52.89
CA LEU A 110 63.13 49.23 53.17
C LEU A 110 63.52 49.47 54.64
N GLN A 111 62.74 50.25 55.36
CA GLN A 111 63.02 50.62 56.75
C GLN A 111 62.46 49.59 57.75
N LEU A 112 61.72 48.57 57.28
CA LEU A 112 61.25 47.47 58.11
C LEU A 112 62.38 46.46 58.39
N PRO A 113 62.44 45.90 59.60
CA PRO A 113 63.33 44.78 59.91
C PRO A 113 63.15 43.60 58.95
N ALA A 114 64.24 42.90 58.62
CA ALA A 114 64.25 41.82 57.62
C ALA A 114 63.21 40.71 57.91
N TYR A 115 63.09 40.30 59.18
CA TYR A 115 62.12 39.28 59.60
C TYR A 115 60.65 39.70 59.35
N ALA A 116 60.34 40.98 59.50
CA ALA A 116 58.99 41.51 59.30
C ALA A 116 58.64 41.62 57.82
N ARG A 117 59.64 41.88 56.95
CA ARG A 117 59.44 41.89 55.49
C ARG A 117 59.10 40.51 54.93
N VAL A 118 59.78 39.46 55.41
CA VAL A 118 59.45 38.08 55.02
C VAL A 118 58.06 37.68 55.54
N ALA A 119 57.75 38.02 56.81
CA ALA A 119 56.41 37.87 57.38
C ALA A 119 55.34 38.56 56.50
N TRP A 120 55.60 39.80 56.10
CA TRP A 120 54.70 40.59 55.28
C TRP A 120 54.41 39.98 53.92
N ILE A 121 55.45 39.60 53.15
CA ILE A 121 55.30 39.01 51.81
C ILE A 121 54.49 37.71 51.88
N GLY A 122 54.81 36.82 52.83
CA GLY A 122 54.05 35.59 53.01
C GLY A 122 52.61 35.83 53.48
N GLY A 123 52.38 36.79 54.38
CA GLY A 123 51.04 37.19 54.79
C GLY A 123 50.19 37.74 53.63
N LEU A 124 50.80 38.50 52.71
CA LEU A 124 50.13 38.98 51.50
C LEU A 124 49.78 37.83 50.54
N ARG A 125 50.70 36.89 50.32
CA ARG A 125 50.47 35.69 49.51
C ARG A 125 49.31 34.86 50.08
N ASP A 126 49.37 34.54 51.37
CA ASP A 126 48.36 33.72 52.06
C ASP A 126 47.01 34.44 52.21
N SER A 127 46.97 35.77 52.04
CA SER A 127 45.74 36.56 51.99
C SER A 127 45.02 36.54 50.63
N GLN A 128 45.52 35.76 49.67
CA GLN A 128 45.07 35.71 48.27
C GLN A 128 45.27 37.02 47.50
N GLN A 129 46.33 37.78 47.84
CA GLN A 129 46.76 38.96 47.07
C GLN A 129 48.15 38.75 46.45
N PRO A 130 48.32 37.76 45.54
CA PRO A 130 49.62 37.39 45.01
C PRO A 130 50.28 38.52 44.20
N GLY A 131 49.49 39.34 43.50
CA GLY A 131 49.99 40.53 42.79
C GLY A 131 50.68 41.53 43.73
N LEU A 132 50.05 41.82 44.88
CA LEU A 132 50.60 42.73 45.88
C LEU A 132 51.82 42.11 46.59
N ALA A 133 51.77 40.81 46.88
CA ALA A 133 52.89 40.07 47.46
C ALA A 133 54.13 40.10 46.55
N TYR A 134 53.94 39.87 45.25
CA TYR A 134 55.01 39.94 44.25
C TYR A 134 55.54 41.36 44.07
N GLN A 135 54.68 42.38 43.99
CA GLN A 135 55.11 43.78 43.87
C GLN A 135 56.01 44.20 45.03
N VAL A 136 55.61 43.87 46.27
CA VAL A 136 56.41 44.17 47.47
C VAL A 136 57.73 43.39 47.46
N ALA A 137 57.71 42.10 47.13
CA ALA A 137 58.93 41.29 47.02
C ALA A 137 59.89 41.84 45.95
N HIS A 138 59.37 42.18 44.76
CA HIS A 138 60.14 42.68 43.63
C HIS A 138 60.79 44.05 43.93
N GLN A 139 60.06 44.96 44.56
CA GLN A 139 60.59 46.26 44.98
C GLN A 139 61.76 46.09 45.96
N LEU A 140 61.61 45.20 46.94
CA LEU A 140 62.62 44.95 47.98
C LEU A 140 63.89 44.28 47.43
N VAL A 141 63.76 43.36 46.46
CA VAL A 141 64.90 42.70 45.79
C VAL A 141 65.69 43.68 44.91
N ARG A 142 65.01 44.56 44.16
CA ARG A 142 65.68 45.54 43.27
C ARG A 142 66.55 46.56 44.02
N GLN A 143 66.24 46.82 45.28
CA GLN A 143 66.86 47.85 46.12
C GLN A 143 67.93 47.30 47.09
N GLY A 144 68.31 46.02 46.94
CA GLY A 144 69.45 45.41 47.64
C GLY A 144 69.27 45.18 49.15
N ALA A 145 68.04 45.25 49.68
CA ALA A 145 67.82 45.40 51.12
C ALA A 145 67.33 44.16 51.87
N VAL A 146 67.19 42.98 51.27
CA VAL A 146 66.69 41.76 51.95
C VAL A 146 67.80 40.69 52.00
N PRO A 147 67.91 39.84 53.04
CA PRO A 147 68.54 38.53 52.86
C PRO A 147 67.90 37.82 51.65
N PRO A 148 68.64 37.07 50.83
CA PRO A 148 68.12 36.54 49.57
C PRO A 148 66.87 35.69 49.83
N LEU A 149 65.71 36.11 49.31
CA LEU A 149 64.52 35.25 49.24
C LEU A 149 64.92 34.01 48.45
N GLU A 150 64.48 32.83 48.89
CA GLU A 150 64.73 31.60 48.15
C GLU A 150 64.25 31.78 46.69
N PRO A 151 65.12 31.55 45.69
CA PRO A 151 64.80 31.83 44.28
C PRO A 151 63.50 31.20 43.81
N LEU A 152 63.19 29.99 44.27
CA LEU A 152 62.00 29.24 43.91
C LEU A 152 60.72 29.85 44.51
N TYR A 153 60.79 30.33 45.75
CA TYR A 153 59.69 31.05 46.40
C TYR A 153 59.39 32.37 45.69
N TYR A 154 60.42 33.09 45.26
CA TYR A 154 60.25 34.35 44.51
C TYR A 154 59.65 34.13 43.13
N ALA A 155 60.08 33.09 42.40
CA ALA A 155 59.47 32.67 41.15
C ALA A 155 58.00 32.25 41.31
N THR A 156 57.66 31.60 42.43
CA THR A 156 56.27 31.22 42.75
C THR A 156 55.36 32.44 42.90
N LEU A 157 55.82 33.48 43.60
CA LEU A 157 55.07 34.74 43.74
C LEU A 157 54.83 35.41 42.39
N ALA A 158 55.84 35.42 41.51
CA ALA A 158 55.71 35.96 40.16
C ALA A 158 54.67 35.19 39.34
N ALA A 159 54.68 33.86 39.42
CA ALA A 159 53.75 33.00 38.71
C ALA A 159 52.31 33.15 39.21
N GLU A 160 52.11 33.17 40.54
CA GLU A 160 50.80 33.40 41.16
C GLU A 160 50.26 34.81 40.88
N ALA A 161 51.13 35.80 40.66
CA ALA A 161 50.78 37.16 40.26
C ALA A 161 50.45 37.31 38.76
N GLY A 162 50.48 36.21 37.98
CA GLY A 162 50.25 36.23 36.54
C GLY A 162 51.41 36.81 35.72
N GLN A 163 52.60 36.98 36.30
CA GLN A 163 53.79 37.51 35.64
C GLN A 163 54.62 36.37 35.04
N ALA A 164 54.04 35.64 34.09
CA ALA A 164 54.62 34.40 33.54
C ALA A 164 56.06 34.59 33.01
N SER A 165 56.31 35.65 32.23
CA SER A 165 57.65 35.94 31.69
C SER A 165 58.69 36.22 32.78
N SER A 166 58.28 36.88 33.87
CA SER A 166 59.17 37.14 35.00
C SER A 166 59.43 35.86 35.80
N ALA A 167 58.41 35.04 36.03
CA ALA A 167 58.55 33.76 36.70
C ALA A 167 59.48 32.80 35.93
N ASP A 168 59.28 32.66 34.62
CA ASP A 168 60.14 31.82 33.77
C ASP A 168 61.59 32.32 33.72
N ALA A 169 61.80 33.64 33.67
CA ALA A 169 63.14 34.23 33.72
C ALA A 169 63.84 33.98 35.06
N MET A 170 63.10 33.96 36.16
CA MET A 170 63.62 33.60 37.48
C MET A 170 63.95 32.12 37.58
N VAL A 171 63.06 31.24 37.11
CA VAL A 171 63.27 29.78 37.08
C VAL A 171 64.51 29.42 36.26
N LYS A 172 64.73 30.04 35.10
CA LYS A 172 65.92 29.80 34.26
C LYS A 172 67.26 30.12 34.92
N ARG A 173 67.26 30.93 35.99
CA ARG A 173 68.46 31.31 36.75
C ARG A 173 68.71 30.39 37.95
N ILE A 174 67.79 29.48 38.25
CA ILE A 174 67.95 28.48 39.32
C ILE A 174 68.80 27.34 38.73
N ASP A 175 69.93 27.04 39.37
CA ASP A 175 70.76 25.89 39.00
C ASP A 175 69.98 24.60 39.30
N PRO A 176 69.68 23.74 38.30
CA PRO A 176 68.97 22.49 38.52
C PRO A 176 69.66 21.58 39.55
N ALA A 177 70.99 21.65 39.68
CA ALA A 177 71.75 20.87 40.65
C ALA A 177 71.49 21.28 42.11
N SER A 178 70.83 22.42 42.36
CA SER A 178 70.50 22.92 43.69
C SER A 178 69.15 22.43 44.25
N LEU A 179 68.34 21.73 43.44
CA LEU A 179 67.06 21.18 43.85
C LEU A 179 67.25 19.72 44.30
N HIS A 180 66.94 19.42 45.56
CA HIS A 180 67.21 18.09 46.16
C HIS A 180 65.99 17.44 46.80
N THR A 181 64.90 18.18 46.98
CA THR A 181 63.70 17.71 47.71
C THR A 181 62.48 17.59 46.80
N ALA A 182 61.57 16.68 47.15
CA ALA A 182 60.30 16.52 46.44
C ALA A 182 59.45 17.81 46.47
N ASP A 183 59.48 18.56 47.59
CA ASP A 183 58.79 19.85 47.73
C ASP A 183 59.27 20.88 46.69
N GLN A 184 60.58 20.99 46.50
CA GLN A 184 61.18 21.91 45.52
C GLN A 184 60.76 21.57 44.08
N TYR A 185 60.82 20.30 43.69
CA TYR A 185 60.37 19.87 42.35
C TYR A 185 58.85 19.99 42.17
N ALA A 186 58.04 19.76 43.22
CA ALA A 186 56.60 19.93 43.17
C ALA A 186 56.19 21.41 43.05
N GLN A 187 56.93 22.31 43.72
CA GLN A 187 56.74 23.76 43.59
C GLN A 187 57.19 24.26 42.21
N LEU A 188 58.26 23.71 41.64
CA LEU A 188 58.66 23.99 40.26
C LEU A 188 57.58 23.55 39.25
N ALA A 189 56.98 22.38 39.45
CA ALA A 189 55.86 21.91 38.65
C ALA A 189 54.64 22.86 38.74
N TYR A 190 54.35 23.36 39.94
CA TYR A 190 53.28 24.35 40.16
C TYR A 190 53.55 25.66 39.42
N ILE A 191 54.79 26.17 39.44
CA ILE A 191 55.20 27.36 38.69
C ILE A 191 54.98 27.14 37.19
N HIS A 192 55.52 26.05 36.64
CA HIS A 192 55.38 25.74 35.21
C HIS A 192 53.93 25.59 34.77
N ARG A 193 53.06 25.06 35.63
CA ARG A 193 51.61 25.01 35.37
C ARG A 193 50.99 26.39 35.25
N LEU A 194 51.36 27.31 36.15
CA LEU A 194 50.86 28.69 36.13
C LEU A 194 51.44 29.51 34.98
N THR A 195 52.66 29.20 34.51
CA THR A 195 53.27 29.87 33.35
C THR A 195 52.92 29.22 32.01
N GLY A 196 52.21 28.08 32.02
CA GLY A 196 51.73 27.39 30.82
C GLY A 196 52.78 26.50 30.12
N ASN A 197 53.85 26.15 30.81
CA ASN A 197 54.92 25.27 30.32
C ASN A 197 54.68 23.81 30.75
N ASP A 198 53.62 23.20 30.20
CA ASP A 198 53.08 21.92 30.67
C ASP A 198 54.11 20.78 30.66
N THR A 199 54.96 20.72 29.63
CA THR A 199 55.98 19.67 29.46
C THR A 199 57.04 19.72 30.57
N GLN A 200 57.56 20.91 30.86
CA GLN A 200 58.55 21.10 31.93
C GLN A 200 57.91 20.92 33.31
N GLY A 201 56.65 21.31 33.45
CA GLY A 201 55.85 21.07 34.66
C GLY A 201 55.66 19.59 34.94
N LEU A 202 55.30 18.79 33.93
CA LEU A 202 55.13 17.34 34.06
C LEU A 202 56.44 16.63 34.41
N ALA A 203 57.55 17.05 33.78
CA ALA A 203 58.88 16.51 34.10
C ALA A 203 59.26 16.81 35.56
N SER A 204 58.99 18.05 36.02
CA SER A 204 59.23 18.46 37.40
C SER A 204 58.35 17.70 38.40
N ALA A 205 57.07 17.48 38.07
CA ALA A 205 56.19 16.68 38.91
C ALA A 205 56.63 15.22 38.98
N ALA A 206 57.07 14.63 37.85
CA ALA A 206 57.60 13.27 37.81
C ALA A 206 58.87 13.13 38.66
N GLN A 207 59.78 14.11 38.61
CA GLN A 207 60.98 14.13 39.43
C GLN A 207 60.64 14.21 40.93
N ALA A 208 59.65 15.02 41.32
CA ALA A 208 59.16 15.08 42.69
C ALA A 208 58.58 13.73 43.16
N LEU A 209 57.83 13.04 42.30
CA LEU A 209 57.23 11.73 42.60
C LEU A 209 58.27 10.60 42.60
N ALA A 210 59.35 10.71 41.84
CA ALA A 210 60.48 9.77 41.91
C ALA A 210 61.19 9.85 43.27
N LEU A 211 61.32 11.06 43.83
CA LEU A 211 61.89 11.28 45.17
C LEU A 211 60.91 10.88 46.29
N GLN A 212 59.63 11.18 46.13
CA GLN A 212 58.59 10.84 47.10
C GLN A 212 57.27 10.48 46.39
N PRO A 213 56.98 9.19 46.16
CA PRO A 213 55.83 8.74 45.36
C PRO A 213 54.46 9.20 45.87
N ALA A 214 54.32 9.40 47.18
CA ALA A 214 53.08 9.85 47.81
C ALA A 214 52.99 11.38 47.98
N HIS A 215 53.86 12.16 47.32
CA HIS A 215 53.91 13.60 47.47
C HIS A 215 52.64 14.28 46.93
N THR A 216 51.77 14.73 47.82
CA THR A 216 50.39 15.15 47.49
C THR A 216 50.36 16.32 46.50
N LEU A 217 51.31 17.26 46.58
CA LEU A 217 51.34 18.43 45.68
C LEU A 217 51.74 18.00 44.29
N ALA A 218 52.72 17.10 44.19
CA ALA A 218 53.26 16.64 42.92
C ALA A 218 52.22 15.80 42.16
N LEU A 219 51.50 14.91 42.86
CA LEU A 219 50.36 14.17 42.30
C LEU A 219 49.27 15.12 41.78
N THR A 220 48.95 16.16 42.56
CA THR A 220 47.96 17.17 42.17
C THR A 220 48.42 17.97 40.94
N GLN A 221 49.68 18.42 40.91
CA GLN A 221 50.22 19.17 39.78
C GLN A 221 50.31 18.32 38.52
N GLN A 222 50.81 17.08 38.62
CA GLN A 222 50.89 16.14 37.49
C GLN A 222 49.53 15.98 36.81
N ARG A 223 48.47 15.77 37.60
CA ARG A 223 47.10 15.63 37.08
C ARG A 223 46.60 16.91 36.41
N LEU A 224 46.75 18.06 37.06
CA LEU A 224 46.27 19.35 36.51
C LEU A 224 47.02 19.74 35.23
N LEU A 225 48.33 19.50 35.18
CA LEU A 225 49.18 19.72 34.01
C LEU A 225 48.81 18.79 32.86
N ALA A 226 48.61 17.50 33.13
CA ALA A 226 48.16 16.54 32.12
C ALA A 226 46.77 16.90 31.56
N ARG A 227 45.85 17.37 32.41
CA ARG A 227 44.55 17.89 32.00
C ARG A 227 44.68 19.13 31.09
N GLN A 228 45.50 20.12 31.46
CA GLN A 228 45.76 21.32 30.65
C GLN A 228 46.40 20.99 29.31
N GLN A 229 47.37 20.07 29.29
CA GLN A 229 47.99 19.59 28.08
C GLN A 229 46.96 18.95 27.14
N ALA A 230 46.09 18.09 27.66
CA ALA A 230 45.05 17.45 26.85
C ALA A 230 44.06 18.47 26.24
N VAL A 231 43.63 19.47 27.01
CA VAL A 231 42.80 20.57 26.49
C VAL A 231 43.54 21.37 25.41
N ARG A 232 44.84 21.62 25.59
CA ARG A 232 45.68 22.30 24.59
C ARG A 232 45.81 21.49 23.30
N LEU A 233 46.04 20.18 23.40
CA LEU A 233 46.06 19.27 22.25
C LEU A 233 44.74 19.32 21.48
N ALA A 234 43.61 19.28 22.18
CA ALA A 234 42.30 19.42 21.55
C ALA A 234 42.12 20.79 20.85
N SER A 235 42.60 21.89 21.46
CA SER A 235 42.54 23.22 20.84
C SER A 235 43.39 23.35 19.56
N GLN A 236 44.37 22.46 19.37
CA GLN A 236 45.23 22.38 18.19
C GLN A 236 44.71 21.38 17.14
N GLY A 237 43.50 20.83 17.33
CA GLY A 237 42.89 19.83 16.44
C GLY A 237 43.42 18.40 16.64
N GLN A 238 44.26 18.16 17.64
CA GLN A 238 44.80 16.83 17.95
C GLN A 238 43.88 16.08 18.92
N PHE A 239 42.73 15.64 18.40
CA PHE A 239 41.66 15.07 19.23
C PHE A 239 42.00 13.68 19.82
N GLU A 240 42.58 12.75 19.05
CA GLU A 240 42.84 11.39 19.55
C GLU A 240 43.86 11.34 20.71
N PRO A 241 44.99 12.07 20.67
CA PRO A 241 45.88 12.20 21.83
C PRO A 241 45.19 12.83 23.04
N ALA A 242 44.40 13.89 22.84
CA ALA A 242 43.66 14.56 23.90
C ALA A 242 42.61 13.65 24.55
N ILE A 243 41.84 12.91 23.75
CA ILE A 243 40.84 11.95 24.22
C ILE A 243 41.50 10.83 25.00
N THR A 244 42.60 10.27 24.49
CA THR A 244 43.36 9.20 25.17
C THR A 244 43.84 9.67 26.55
N GLN A 245 44.43 10.85 26.62
CA GLN A 245 44.92 11.43 27.87
C GLN A 245 43.79 11.76 28.85
N LEU A 246 42.68 12.35 28.39
CA LEU A 246 41.50 12.62 29.24
C LEU A 246 40.80 11.35 29.72
N ARG A 247 40.74 10.29 28.90
CA ARG A 247 40.21 8.98 29.33
C ARG A 247 41.07 8.36 30.43
N GLN A 248 42.40 8.41 30.28
CA GLN A 248 43.31 7.90 31.31
C GLN A 248 43.16 8.67 32.63
N LEU A 249 43.08 10.01 32.55
CA LEU A 249 42.85 10.86 33.72
C LEU A 249 41.49 10.59 34.38
N HIS A 250 40.43 10.39 33.58
CA HIS A 250 39.10 10.04 34.08
C HIS A 250 39.08 8.67 34.75
N GLN A 251 39.80 7.68 34.22
CA GLN A 251 39.93 6.35 34.85
C GLN A 251 40.69 6.39 36.18
N GLN A 252 41.70 7.27 36.29
CA GLN A 252 42.49 7.43 37.51
C GLN A 252 41.71 8.17 38.62
N ASP A 253 40.81 9.08 38.26
CA ASP A 253 39.92 9.75 39.21
C ASP A 253 38.52 10.02 38.61
N PRO A 254 37.62 9.02 38.65
CA PRO A 254 36.24 9.18 38.14
C PRO A 254 35.38 10.16 38.94
N ALA A 255 35.88 10.65 40.09
CA ALA A 255 35.17 11.64 40.89
C ALA A 255 35.36 13.07 40.36
N ASP A 256 36.44 13.33 39.60
CA ASP A 256 36.75 14.66 39.04
C ASP A 256 35.92 14.96 37.78
N MET A 257 34.76 15.58 38.01
CA MET A 257 33.83 15.98 36.96
C MET A 257 34.38 17.07 36.03
N GLY A 258 35.48 17.74 36.39
CA GLY A 258 36.18 18.66 35.49
C GLY A 258 36.82 17.93 34.31
N ILE A 259 37.46 16.79 34.58
CA ILE A 259 38.04 15.92 33.53
C ILE A 259 36.92 15.32 32.68
N THR A 260 35.84 14.84 33.29
CA THR A 260 34.68 14.32 32.57
C THR A 260 34.04 15.37 31.65
N ALA A 261 33.91 16.62 32.11
CA ALA A 261 33.39 17.72 31.31
C ALA A 261 34.30 18.06 30.11
N ASP A 262 35.62 18.10 30.31
CA ASP A 262 36.57 18.30 29.23
C ASP A 262 36.51 17.16 28.21
N LEU A 263 36.40 15.91 28.68
CA LEU A 263 36.23 14.74 27.81
C LEU A 263 34.95 14.84 26.98
N ILE A 264 33.82 15.25 27.56
CA ILE A 264 32.56 15.47 26.83
C ILE A 264 32.74 16.51 25.72
N VAL A 265 33.39 17.64 26.02
CA VAL A 265 33.60 18.71 25.04
C VAL A 265 34.55 18.26 23.92
N VAL A 266 35.65 17.60 24.25
CA VAL A 266 36.61 17.11 23.25
C VAL A 266 35.99 16.02 22.37
N LEU A 267 35.23 15.09 22.95
CA LEU A 267 34.47 14.10 22.18
C LEU A 267 33.47 14.76 21.24
N ARG A 268 32.84 15.87 21.66
CA ARG A 268 31.91 16.62 20.81
C ARG A 268 32.62 17.29 19.65
N LEU A 269 33.76 17.93 19.91
CA LEU A 269 34.60 18.54 18.87
C LEU A 269 35.11 17.49 17.86
N ALA A 270 35.36 16.26 18.32
CA ALA A 270 35.76 15.13 17.49
C ALA A 270 34.57 14.40 16.80
N ALA A 271 33.35 14.92 16.90
CA ALA A 271 32.12 14.31 16.38
C ALA A 271 31.80 12.88 16.92
N ARG A 272 32.38 12.49 18.06
CA ARG A 272 32.18 11.18 18.71
C ARG A 272 30.97 11.20 19.65
N ASN A 273 29.80 11.55 19.11
CA ASN A 273 28.57 11.72 19.89
C ASN A 273 28.12 10.43 20.61
N ALA A 274 28.33 9.26 19.98
CA ALA A 274 28.01 7.97 20.59
C ALA A 274 28.82 7.71 21.87
N ASP A 275 30.10 8.09 21.88
CA ASP A 275 30.99 7.93 23.04
C ASP A 275 30.54 8.80 24.22
N ILE A 276 30.00 10.01 23.96
CA ILE A 276 29.43 10.88 25.00
C ILE A 276 28.20 10.22 25.64
N VAL A 277 27.32 9.64 24.81
CA VAL A 277 26.14 8.92 25.29
C VAL A 277 26.53 7.69 26.11
N GLN A 278 27.54 6.94 25.67
CA GLN A 278 28.06 5.79 26.39
C GLN A 278 28.67 6.20 27.74
N LEU A 279 29.56 7.21 27.74
CA LEU A 279 30.16 7.78 28.95
C LEU A 279 29.10 8.24 29.94
N SER A 280 28.07 8.94 29.44
CA SER A 280 26.94 9.42 30.24
C SER A 280 26.21 8.31 30.99
N ARG A 281 25.99 7.17 30.32
CA ARG A 281 25.33 5.99 30.90
C ARG A 281 26.23 5.27 31.89
N GLN A 282 27.49 5.03 31.52
CA GLN A 282 28.47 4.31 32.34
C GLN A 282 28.70 5.01 33.68
N GLU A 283 28.91 6.32 33.64
CA GLU A 283 29.22 7.14 34.83
C GLU A 283 27.97 7.67 35.55
N LYS A 284 26.78 7.29 35.08
CA LYS A 284 25.47 7.76 35.60
C LYS A 284 25.42 9.29 35.73
N LEU A 285 25.91 10.00 34.72
CA LEU A 285 26.11 11.45 34.76
C LEU A 285 24.84 12.24 35.07
N ASN A 286 23.66 11.73 34.68
CA ASN A 286 22.37 12.34 35.02
C ASN A 286 22.16 12.51 36.54
N ALA A 287 22.62 11.55 37.37
CA ALA A 287 22.51 11.65 38.82
C ALA A 287 23.49 12.68 39.41
N ARG A 288 24.58 12.95 38.69
CA ARG A 288 25.68 13.84 39.11
C ARG A 288 25.70 15.16 38.34
N VAL A 289 24.63 15.51 37.62
CA VAL A 289 24.58 16.66 36.69
C VAL A 289 25.05 17.96 37.33
N ARG A 290 24.75 18.17 38.62
CA ARG A 290 25.15 19.37 39.39
C ARG A 290 26.65 19.52 39.57
N GLN A 291 27.39 18.42 39.51
CA GLN A 291 28.83 18.38 39.71
C GLN A 291 29.59 18.60 38.39
N ILE A 292 28.92 18.46 37.24
CA ILE A 292 29.50 18.66 35.91
C ILE A 292 29.55 20.16 35.60
N PRO A 293 30.72 20.70 35.24
CA PRO A 293 30.85 22.08 34.77
C PRO A 293 29.89 22.44 33.62
N SER A 294 29.28 23.63 33.71
CA SER A 294 28.21 24.06 32.81
C SER A 294 28.61 24.18 31.34
N TYR A 295 29.90 24.39 31.05
CA TYR A 295 30.42 24.48 29.68
C TYR A 295 30.27 23.16 28.89
N ALA A 296 30.13 22.01 29.56
CA ALA A 296 29.95 20.72 28.90
C ALA A 296 28.48 20.40 28.56
N TYR A 297 27.51 21.13 29.13
CA TYR A 297 26.09 20.80 29.01
C TYR A 297 25.57 20.87 27.57
N LYS A 298 25.96 21.90 26.80
CA LYS A 298 25.51 22.03 25.41
C LYS A 298 26.02 20.88 24.53
N SER A 299 27.29 20.53 24.69
CA SER A 299 27.92 19.40 23.99
C SER A 299 27.23 18.07 24.31
N TRP A 300 26.82 17.87 25.56
CA TRP A 300 26.10 16.66 25.98
C TRP A 300 24.67 16.61 25.42
N LEU A 301 23.92 17.73 25.50
CA LEU A 301 22.58 17.84 24.94
C LEU A 301 22.57 17.63 23.42
N ASP A 302 23.51 18.24 22.71
CA ASP A 302 23.65 18.06 21.27
C ASP A 302 24.02 16.63 20.91
N ALA A 303 24.90 15.97 21.67
CA ALA A 303 25.24 14.57 21.44
C ALA A 303 24.02 13.65 21.62
N LEU A 304 23.19 13.87 22.64
CA LEU A 304 21.95 13.12 22.84
C LEU A 304 20.95 13.36 21.71
N ARG A 305 20.78 14.62 21.29
CA ARG A 305 19.91 15.01 20.18
C ARG A 305 20.36 14.38 18.85
N ASP A 306 21.64 14.48 18.51
CA ASP A 306 22.22 13.95 17.27
C ASP A 306 22.18 12.41 17.22
N GLN A 307 22.19 11.75 18.38
CA GLN A 307 22.00 10.30 18.53
C GLN A 307 20.52 9.89 18.63
N ARG A 308 19.59 10.80 18.30
CA ARG A 308 18.12 10.58 18.33
C ARG A 308 17.59 10.14 19.70
N GLN A 309 18.26 10.50 20.79
CA GLN A 309 17.80 10.24 22.16
C GLN A 309 16.95 11.39 22.69
N SER A 310 15.88 11.74 21.97
CA SER A 310 15.08 12.94 22.21
C SER A 310 14.54 13.04 23.64
N GLN A 311 14.03 11.93 24.19
CA GLN A 311 13.51 11.91 25.57
C GLN A 311 14.62 12.16 26.60
N ALA A 312 15.81 11.58 26.41
CA ALA A 312 16.94 11.78 27.32
C ALA A 312 17.48 13.21 27.24
N ALA A 313 17.57 13.78 26.03
CA ALA A 313 17.97 15.18 25.83
C ALA A 313 16.98 16.13 26.52
N PHE A 314 15.68 15.89 26.36
CA PHE A 314 14.64 16.71 27.00
C PHE A 314 14.68 16.62 28.52
N GLU A 315 14.76 15.42 29.11
CA GLU A 315 14.79 15.29 30.58
C GLU A 315 16.04 15.94 31.19
N LEU A 316 17.19 15.81 30.53
CA LEU A 316 18.41 16.50 30.95
C LEU A 316 18.23 18.02 30.90
N ALA A 317 17.69 18.55 29.80
CA ALA A 317 17.42 19.98 29.67
C ALA A 317 16.38 20.46 30.71
N ARG A 318 15.34 19.66 30.98
CA ARG A 318 14.30 19.95 31.98
C ARG A 318 14.86 20.00 33.40
N GLN A 319 15.79 19.09 33.73
CA GLN A 319 16.46 19.09 35.03
C GLN A 319 17.29 20.37 35.22
N MET A 320 17.98 20.84 34.17
CA MET A 320 18.70 22.12 34.18
C MET A 320 17.77 23.33 34.25
N TYR A 321 16.64 23.29 33.52
CA TYR A 321 15.66 24.37 33.46
C TYR A 321 14.95 24.60 34.80
N ARG A 322 14.67 23.53 35.57
CA ARG A 322 13.99 23.59 36.87
C ARG A 322 14.87 24.08 38.02
N GLN A 323 16.19 24.06 37.89
CA GLN A 323 17.12 24.35 38.99
C GLN A 323 18.31 25.19 38.51
N PRO A 324 18.13 26.52 38.36
CA PRO A 324 19.19 27.42 37.89
C PRO A 324 20.42 27.39 38.80
N GLN A 325 21.62 27.36 38.20
CA GLN A 325 22.91 27.42 38.91
C GLN A 325 23.12 28.79 39.61
N PRO A 326 24.00 28.89 40.62
CA PRO A 326 24.23 30.13 41.40
C PRO A 326 24.70 31.35 40.58
N MET A 327 25.19 31.14 39.35
CA MET A 327 25.70 32.19 38.42
C MET A 327 24.67 32.60 37.33
N GLY A 328 23.42 32.12 37.38
CA GLY A 328 22.28 32.77 36.72
C GLY A 328 22.03 32.54 35.22
N THR A 329 22.93 31.94 34.43
CA THR A 329 22.70 31.70 32.99
C THR A 329 22.53 30.22 32.65
N LEU A 330 21.43 29.89 31.96
CA LEU A 330 21.21 28.56 31.37
C LEU A 330 22.18 28.34 30.20
N PRO A 331 22.63 27.10 29.95
CA PRO A 331 23.55 26.77 28.85
C PRO A 331 22.87 26.78 27.45
N PHE A 332 21.57 27.05 27.39
CA PHE A 332 20.76 27.12 26.17
C PHE A 332 19.59 28.10 26.36
N ASP A 333 19.03 28.58 25.25
CA ASP A 333 17.88 29.49 25.25
C ASP A 333 16.52 28.74 25.31
N GLN A 334 15.44 29.49 25.50
CA GLN A 334 14.09 28.91 25.55
C GLN A 334 13.66 28.28 24.22
N TRP A 335 14.18 28.77 23.09
CA TRP A 335 13.93 28.21 21.76
C TRP A 335 14.49 26.80 21.59
N TYR A 336 15.71 26.57 22.06
CA TYR A 336 16.35 25.27 22.08
C TYR A 336 15.64 24.31 23.04
N TYR A 337 15.22 24.79 24.22
CA TYR A 337 14.43 23.97 25.14
C TYR A 337 13.08 23.52 24.53
N ALA A 338 12.37 24.44 23.85
CA ALA A 338 11.12 24.11 23.15
C ALA A 338 11.34 23.14 21.99
N THR A 339 12.49 23.23 21.30
CA THR A 339 12.89 22.29 20.25
C THR A 339 13.06 20.88 20.80
N LEU A 340 13.80 20.72 21.91
CA LEU A 340 13.96 19.42 22.57
C LEU A 340 12.63 18.86 23.09
N ALA A 341 11.76 19.72 23.63
CA ALA A 341 10.44 19.31 24.07
C ALA A 341 9.59 18.77 22.91
N ALA A 342 9.62 19.44 21.76
CA ALA A 342 8.89 19.01 20.56
C ALA A 342 9.45 17.69 19.99
N GLU A 343 10.78 17.56 19.89
CA GLU A 343 11.44 16.34 19.42
C GLU A 343 11.19 15.13 20.35
N ALA A 344 10.94 15.38 21.64
CA ALA A 344 10.58 14.37 22.64
C ALA A 344 9.06 14.09 22.72
N GLY A 345 8.24 14.71 21.86
CA GLY A 345 6.78 14.52 21.87
C GLY A 345 6.06 15.14 23.07
N GLN A 346 6.67 16.12 23.75
CA GLN A 346 6.14 16.76 24.96
C GLN A 346 5.20 17.91 24.61
N THR A 347 4.09 17.58 23.93
CA THR A 347 3.14 18.54 23.35
C THR A 347 2.61 19.59 24.34
N GLN A 348 2.29 19.19 25.58
CA GLN A 348 1.81 20.12 26.62
C GLN A 348 2.88 21.15 27.02
N VAL A 349 4.14 20.72 27.13
CA VAL A 349 5.27 21.61 27.45
C VAL A 349 5.51 22.58 26.30
N VAL A 350 5.43 22.11 25.06
CA VAL A 350 5.54 22.96 23.87
C VAL A 350 4.44 24.02 23.85
N GLN A 351 3.18 23.69 24.13
CA GLN A 351 2.10 24.68 24.17
C GLN A 351 2.35 25.80 25.18
N GLN A 352 2.87 25.47 26.35
CA GLN A 352 3.23 26.46 27.37
C GLN A 352 4.39 27.34 26.91
N LEU A 353 5.45 26.72 26.37
CA LEU A 353 6.64 27.43 25.91
C LEU A 353 6.35 28.32 24.70
N VAL A 354 5.53 27.88 23.74
CA VAL A 354 5.15 28.70 22.58
C VAL A 354 4.48 30.00 23.03
N ARG A 355 3.57 29.96 24.02
CA ARG A 355 2.97 31.20 24.56
C ARG A 355 4.01 32.15 25.14
N VAL A 356 5.02 31.63 25.82
CA VAL A 356 6.12 32.44 26.38
C VAL A 356 7.00 33.02 25.27
N LEU A 357 7.35 32.22 24.27
CA LEU A 357 8.14 32.63 23.10
C LEU A 357 7.41 33.67 22.23
N SER A 358 6.07 33.65 22.22
CA SER A 358 5.23 34.63 21.53
C SER A 358 4.94 35.90 22.34
N ASN A 359 5.06 35.88 23.67
CA ASN A 359 4.70 36.98 24.58
C ASN A 359 5.89 37.82 25.10
N THR A 360 7.12 37.60 24.63
CA THR A 360 8.27 38.42 25.03
C THR A 360 8.17 39.84 24.45
N GLN A 361 7.42 40.72 25.11
CA GLN A 361 7.30 42.16 24.82
C GLN A 361 8.64 42.93 24.84
N GLN A 362 9.74 42.29 25.25
CA GLN A 362 11.06 42.91 25.38
C GLN A 362 11.98 42.72 24.16
N SER A 363 11.58 41.98 23.11
CA SER A 363 12.51 41.59 22.02
C SER A 363 12.10 41.98 20.59
N GLY A 364 11.00 42.72 20.40
CA GLY A 364 10.50 43.08 19.07
C GLY A 364 9.78 41.92 18.34
N PRO A 365 9.30 42.14 17.10
CA PRO A 365 8.67 41.09 16.30
C PRO A 365 9.67 39.97 15.98
N LEU A 366 9.19 38.71 15.97
CA LEU A 366 10.03 37.56 15.64
C LEU A 366 10.63 37.71 14.23
N ASN A 367 11.90 37.33 14.07
CA ASN A 367 12.55 37.30 12.76
C ASN A 367 12.21 36.01 11.98
N ALA A 368 12.65 35.93 10.73
CA ALA A 368 12.34 34.80 9.86
C ALA A 368 12.84 33.44 10.40
N ASP A 369 14.05 33.39 10.99
CA ASP A 369 14.61 32.16 11.57
C ASP A 369 13.83 31.69 12.80
N GLN A 370 13.34 32.62 13.63
CA GLN A 370 12.51 32.33 14.80
C GLN A 370 11.14 31.79 14.39
N TYR A 371 10.49 32.39 13.39
CA TYR A 371 9.24 31.87 12.84
C TYR A 371 9.41 30.49 12.18
N ALA A 372 10.50 30.27 11.43
CA ALA A 372 10.78 28.97 10.82
C ALA A 372 11.02 27.87 11.89
N ARG A 373 11.71 28.21 12.98
CA ARG A 373 11.89 27.31 14.13
C ARG A 373 10.58 27.06 14.87
N LEU A 374 9.73 28.09 15.01
CA LEU A 374 8.40 27.93 15.59
C LEU A 374 7.55 26.96 14.77
N ALA A 375 7.59 27.05 13.44
CA ALA A 375 6.92 26.12 12.55
C ALA A 375 7.40 24.67 12.76
N TYR A 376 8.72 24.47 12.91
CA TYR A 376 9.32 23.16 13.20
C TYR A 376 8.81 22.58 14.52
N ILE A 377 8.83 23.38 15.59
CA ILE A 377 8.37 23.02 16.93
C ILE A 377 6.87 22.65 16.91
N GLN A 378 6.04 23.47 16.28
CA GLN A 378 4.59 23.25 16.21
C GLN A 378 4.25 22.01 15.40
N ARG A 379 4.92 21.78 14.26
CA ARG A 379 4.71 20.59 13.45
C ARG A 379 5.00 19.32 14.23
N LEU A 380 6.15 19.24 14.90
CA LEU A 380 6.53 18.08 15.70
C LEU A 380 5.59 17.85 16.90
N ALA A 381 5.04 18.92 17.48
CA ALA A 381 4.09 18.83 18.57
C ALA A 381 2.65 18.45 18.14
N GLY A 382 2.41 18.22 16.85
CA GLY A 382 1.09 17.83 16.32
C GLY A 382 0.17 19.01 15.97
N PHE A 383 0.74 20.19 15.71
CA PHE A 383 0.01 21.42 15.39
C PHE A 383 0.29 21.91 13.95
N PRO A 384 -0.12 21.15 12.91
CA PRO A 384 0.25 21.46 11.52
C PRO A 384 -0.36 22.75 10.99
N VAL A 385 -1.56 23.14 11.43
CA VAL A 385 -2.18 24.42 11.02
C VAL A 385 -1.37 25.61 11.53
N GLN A 386 -0.96 25.57 12.79
CA GLN A 386 -0.13 26.60 13.41
C GLN A 386 1.26 26.63 12.76
N ALA A 387 1.82 25.46 12.44
CA ALA A 387 3.09 25.36 11.75
C ALA A 387 3.06 26.04 10.37
N ILE A 388 1.98 25.86 9.59
CA ILE A 388 1.78 26.57 8.31
C ILE A 388 1.74 28.08 8.54
N ALA A 389 0.97 28.55 9.53
CA ALA A 389 0.89 29.98 9.83
C ALA A 389 2.26 30.57 10.22
N ALA A 390 3.04 29.87 11.07
CA ALA A 390 4.39 30.29 11.43
C ALA A 390 5.34 30.27 10.24
N SER A 391 5.28 29.25 9.37
CA SER A 391 6.05 29.22 8.13
C SER A 391 5.70 30.39 7.20
N GLN A 392 4.41 30.72 7.03
CA GLN A 392 3.99 31.86 6.22
C GLN A 392 4.52 33.19 6.75
N GLN A 393 4.54 33.38 8.08
CA GLN A 393 5.18 34.56 8.69
C GLN A 393 6.69 34.60 8.42
N ALA A 394 7.39 33.47 8.51
CA ALA A 394 8.80 33.40 8.15
C ALA A 394 9.05 33.76 6.67
N LEU A 395 8.17 33.30 5.78
CA LEU A 395 8.29 33.53 4.33
C LEU A 395 7.88 34.95 3.92
N ALA A 396 6.94 35.58 4.63
CA ALA A 396 6.64 36.99 4.44
C ALA A 396 7.86 37.89 4.74
N LEU A 397 8.67 37.50 5.73
CA LEU A 397 9.92 38.19 6.07
C LEU A 397 11.10 37.80 5.16
N LYS A 398 11.20 36.52 4.79
CA LYS A 398 12.25 35.97 3.93
C LYS A 398 11.67 34.92 2.96
N PRO A 399 11.27 35.29 1.74
CA PRO A 399 10.50 34.44 0.81
C PRO A 399 11.14 33.11 0.36
N ARG A 400 12.44 32.91 0.61
CA ARG A 400 13.18 31.69 0.28
C ARG A 400 13.81 31.03 1.51
N HIS A 401 13.17 31.18 2.67
CA HIS A 401 13.68 30.59 3.90
C HIS A 401 13.50 29.07 3.89
N ARG A 402 14.60 28.34 3.63
CA ARG A 402 14.62 26.87 3.49
C ARG A 402 13.83 26.11 4.56
N LEU A 403 14.16 26.32 5.84
CA LEU A 403 13.47 25.61 6.93
C LEU A 403 11.96 25.89 6.94
N ALA A 404 11.51 27.12 6.69
CA ALA A 404 10.10 27.46 6.69
C ALA A 404 9.35 26.76 5.55
N LEU A 405 9.95 26.71 4.35
CA LEU A 405 9.41 25.96 3.20
C LEU A 405 9.34 24.46 3.48
N GLU A 406 10.41 23.87 4.04
CA GLU A 406 10.43 22.46 4.45
C GLU A 406 9.34 22.15 5.48
N GLN A 407 9.17 23.00 6.50
CA GLN A 407 8.13 22.79 7.51
C GLN A 407 6.73 22.98 6.95
N GLN A 408 6.53 23.94 6.05
CA GLN A 408 5.25 24.16 5.39
C GLN A 408 4.87 22.97 4.51
N LEU A 409 5.82 22.45 3.73
CA LEU A 409 5.62 21.27 2.89
C LEU A 409 5.11 20.08 3.72
N VAL A 410 5.84 19.71 4.78
CA VAL A 410 5.45 18.57 5.63
C VAL A 410 4.15 18.84 6.38
N ALA A 411 3.90 20.08 6.84
CA ALA A 411 2.66 20.42 7.51
C ALA A 411 1.44 20.35 6.57
N LEU A 412 1.59 20.73 5.29
CA LEU A 412 0.55 20.55 4.27
C LEU A 412 0.26 19.06 4.03
N LYS A 413 1.29 18.22 3.95
CA LYS A 413 1.11 16.75 3.88
C LYS A 413 0.35 16.20 5.08
N ASN A 414 0.71 16.61 6.30
CA ASN A 414 0.05 16.17 7.53
C ASN A 414 -1.45 16.55 7.59
N LEU A 415 -1.87 17.54 6.79
CA LEU A 415 -3.28 17.95 6.64
C LEU A 415 -3.96 17.35 5.40
N ASN A 416 -3.31 16.40 4.71
CA ASN A 416 -3.76 15.84 3.44
C ASN A 416 -4.00 16.89 2.32
N ARG A 417 -3.32 18.04 2.39
CA ARG A 417 -3.36 19.11 1.37
C ARG A 417 -2.27 18.86 0.32
N ILE A 418 -2.33 17.71 -0.33
CA ILE A 418 -1.25 17.17 -1.16
C ILE A 418 -1.02 18.02 -2.42
N ASP A 419 -2.08 18.51 -3.06
CA ASP A 419 -1.97 19.44 -4.19
C ASP A 419 -1.14 20.67 -3.85
N GLU A 420 -1.45 21.32 -2.72
CA GLU A 420 -0.74 22.52 -2.28
C GLU A 420 0.71 22.22 -1.90
N ALA A 421 0.97 21.06 -1.29
CA ALA A 421 2.32 20.62 -0.99
C ALA A 421 3.13 20.41 -2.29
N TYR A 422 2.55 19.78 -3.30
CA TYR A 422 3.24 19.55 -4.56
C TYR A 422 3.47 20.85 -5.34
N GLN A 423 2.49 21.78 -5.37
CA GLN A 423 2.67 23.10 -5.97
C GLN A 423 3.79 23.90 -5.28
N LEU A 424 3.86 23.84 -3.94
CA LEU A 424 4.95 24.45 -3.18
C LEU A 424 6.31 23.87 -3.57
N ALA A 425 6.38 22.54 -3.77
CA ALA A 425 7.61 21.87 -4.20
C ALA A 425 8.06 22.31 -5.59
N LEU A 426 7.12 22.45 -6.55
CA LEU A 426 7.38 22.93 -7.91
C LEU A 426 7.84 24.39 -7.96
N GLN A 427 7.37 25.22 -7.03
CA GLN A 427 7.74 26.64 -6.96
C GLN A 427 9.19 26.87 -6.52
N TYR A 428 9.78 25.93 -5.75
CA TYR A 428 11.12 26.05 -5.17
C TYR A 428 12.02 24.82 -5.44
N PRO A 429 12.31 24.49 -6.71
CA PRO A 429 13.03 23.27 -7.10
C PRO A 429 14.50 23.22 -6.64
N ASP A 430 15.11 24.37 -6.38
CA ASP A 430 16.47 24.48 -5.84
C ASP A 430 16.55 24.21 -4.33
N ILE A 431 15.41 24.31 -3.63
CA ILE A 431 15.31 24.11 -2.18
C ILE A 431 14.91 22.67 -1.87
N PHE A 432 13.94 22.14 -2.61
CA PHE A 432 13.47 20.77 -2.44
C PHE A 432 14.24 19.80 -3.33
N GLN A 433 15.11 19.01 -2.71
CA GLN A 433 15.82 17.93 -3.39
C GLN A 433 14.85 16.82 -3.84
N ALA A 434 15.26 16.04 -4.84
CA ALA A 434 14.43 14.98 -5.42
C ALA A 434 13.86 14.00 -4.38
N ASN A 435 14.64 13.63 -3.36
CA ASN A 435 14.22 12.78 -2.24
C ASN A 435 13.09 13.36 -1.38
N THR A 436 12.88 14.68 -1.43
CA THR A 436 11.83 15.39 -0.70
C THR A 436 10.61 15.61 -1.58
N VAL A 437 10.82 15.81 -2.88
CA VAL A 437 9.74 16.04 -3.86
C VAL A 437 9.00 14.75 -4.20
N TRP A 438 9.73 13.64 -4.42
CA TRP A 438 9.13 12.37 -4.86
C TRP A 438 8.03 11.83 -3.94
N PRO A 439 8.21 11.78 -2.60
CA PRO A 439 7.13 11.37 -1.71
C PRO A 439 5.84 12.20 -1.90
N VAL A 440 5.96 13.51 -2.16
CA VAL A 440 4.78 14.38 -2.34
C VAL A 440 4.17 14.20 -3.73
N LYS A 441 5.02 14.07 -4.76
CA LYS A 441 4.59 13.80 -6.13
C LYS A 441 3.86 12.46 -6.23
N ALA A 442 4.35 11.43 -5.55
CA ALA A 442 3.72 10.11 -5.54
C ALA A 442 2.32 10.18 -4.89
N ASP A 443 2.20 10.76 -3.69
CA ASP A 443 0.91 10.99 -3.02
C ASP A 443 -0.06 11.80 -3.92
N TRP A 444 0.46 12.80 -4.64
CA TRP A 444 -0.31 13.63 -5.56
C TRP A 444 -0.86 12.85 -6.75
N LEU A 445 -0.05 11.98 -7.37
CA LEU A 445 -0.48 11.12 -8.47
C LEU A 445 -1.57 10.14 -8.02
N SER A 446 -1.41 9.51 -6.86
CA SER A 446 -2.41 8.60 -6.30
C SER A 446 -3.74 9.32 -5.99
N LEU A 447 -3.69 10.51 -5.38
CA LEU A 447 -4.88 11.31 -5.09
C LEU A 447 -5.61 11.76 -6.37
N ASN A 448 -4.86 12.15 -7.40
CA ASN A 448 -5.43 12.51 -8.69
C ASN A 448 -6.09 11.33 -9.37
N LEU A 449 -5.49 10.14 -9.33
CA LEU A 449 -6.10 8.93 -9.86
C LEU A 449 -7.44 8.65 -9.15
N GLN A 450 -7.46 8.68 -7.81
CA GLN A 450 -8.69 8.46 -7.04
C GLN A 450 -9.79 9.46 -7.41
N THR A 451 -9.44 10.74 -7.50
CA THR A 451 -10.37 11.80 -7.91
C THR A 451 -10.85 11.60 -9.34
N ALA A 452 -9.95 11.20 -10.24
CA ALA A 452 -10.26 10.92 -11.64
C ALA A 452 -11.21 9.73 -11.80
N LEU A 453 -11.08 8.69 -10.98
CA LEU A 453 -12.00 7.53 -10.98
C LEU A 453 -13.40 7.94 -10.54
N GLN A 454 -13.53 8.73 -9.47
CA GLN A 454 -14.85 9.24 -9.03
C GLN A 454 -15.49 10.16 -10.08
N GLN A 455 -14.69 10.97 -10.77
CA GLN A 455 -15.17 11.83 -11.83
C GLN A 455 -15.53 11.05 -13.09
N LYS A 456 -14.78 9.98 -13.41
CA LYS A 456 -15.05 9.06 -14.52
C LYS A 456 -16.46 8.50 -14.41
N ASP A 457 -16.86 7.96 -13.25
CA ASP A 457 -18.19 7.38 -13.08
C ASP A 457 -19.32 8.42 -13.28
N LYS A 458 -19.11 9.66 -12.83
CA LYS A 458 -20.06 10.77 -13.08
C LYS A 458 -20.15 11.14 -14.56
N LEU A 459 -19.01 11.18 -15.26
CA LEU A 459 -18.96 11.47 -16.70
C LEU A 459 -19.67 10.37 -17.51
N GLU A 460 -19.45 9.09 -17.17
CA GLU A 460 -20.13 7.96 -17.82
C GLU A 460 -21.64 7.98 -17.58
N ALA A 461 -22.08 8.30 -16.36
CA ALA A 461 -23.49 8.49 -16.05
C ALA A 461 -24.15 9.64 -16.84
N GLN A 462 -23.36 10.62 -17.31
CA GLN A 462 -23.77 11.72 -18.18
C GLN A 462 -23.59 11.42 -19.68
N GLY A 463 -23.17 10.20 -20.05
CA GLY A 463 -22.90 9.80 -21.42
C GLY A 463 -21.58 10.32 -21.99
N GLN A 464 -20.70 10.92 -21.17
CA GLN A 464 -19.44 11.52 -21.59
C GLN A 464 -18.26 10.53 -21.54
N TYR A 465 -18.42 9.34 -22.11
CA TYR A 465 -17.45 8.24 -22.07
C TYR A 465 -16.08 8.61 -22.63
N GLN A 466 -16.02 9.35 -23.75
CA GLN A 466 -14.76 9.79 -24.33
C GLN A 466 -13.97 10.70 -23.38
N GLN A 467 -14.65 11.61 -22.67
CA GLN A 467 -14.01 12.49 -21.69
C GLN A 467 -13.55 11.71 -20.46
N ALA A 468 -14.35 10.74 -20.00
CA ALA A 468 -14.00 9.84 -18.92
C ALA A 468 -12.74 9.01 -19.25
N ALA A 469 -12.68 8.44 -20.46
CA ALA A 469 -11.51 7.74 -20.95
C ALA A 469 -10.29 8.66 -21.00
N GLN A 470 -10.38 9.84 -21.64
CA GLN A 470 -9.28 10.80 -21.71
C GLN A 470 -8.75 11.20 -20.33
N LEU A 471 -9.64 11.37 -19.34
CA LEU A 471 -9.26 11.69 -17.97
C LEU A 471 -8.40 10.59 -17.34
N ILE A 472 -8.78 9.32 -17.54
CA ILE A 472 -8.01 8.19 -17.02
C ILE A 472 -6.71 7.97 -17.83
N ASP A 473 -6.70 8.18 -19.15
CA ASP A 473 -5.48 8.09 -19.98
C ASP A 473 -4.40 9.07 -19.53
N ARG A 474 -4.79 10.29 -19.14
CA ARG A 474 -3.85 11.28 -18.60
C ARG A 474 -3.18 10.81 -17.31
N ASN A 475 -3.94 10.18 -16.41
CA ASN A 475 -3.41 9.63 -15.17
C ASN A 475 -2.53 8.40 -15.44
N LEU A 476 -2.95 7.52 -16.35
CA LEU A 476 -2.18 6.35 -16.76
C LEU A 476 -0.81 6.76 -17.33
N LEU A 477 -0.77 7.79 -18.19
CA LEU A 477 0.47 8.34 -18.74
C LEU A 477 1.34 8.97 -17.65
N ALA A 478 0.76 9.74 -16.74
CA ALA A 478 1.50 10.38 -15.64
C ALA A 478 2.14 9.35 -14.69
N LEU A 479 1.42 8.27 -14.37
CA LEU A 479 1.93 7.15 -13.58
C LEU A 479 3.07 6.44 -14.31
N ARG A 480 2.92 6.17 -15.61
CA ARG A 480 3.98 5.55 -16.42
C ARG A 480 5.25 6.40 -16.42
N GLN A 481 5.13 7.69 -16.69
CA GLN A 481 6.26 8.63 -16.67
C GLN A 481 6.94 8.71 -15.30
N ALA A 482 6.17 8.61 -14.22
CA ALA A 482 6.72 8.58 -12.87
C ALA A 482 7.53 7.30 -12.61
N LEU A 483 7.01 6.14 -13.02
CA LEU A 483 7.71 4.85 -12.90
C LEU A 483 8.99 4.79 -13.74
N ASP A 484 9.02 5.42 -14.92
CA ASP A 484 10.23 5.48 -15.76
C ASP A 484 11.35 6.36 -15.14
N GLN A 485 11.00 7.28 -14.23
CA GLN A 485 11.95 8.18 -13.57
C GLN A 485 12.43 7.67 -12.19
N LEU A 486 11.72 6.71 -11.60
CA LEU A 486 12.01 6.18 -10.27
C LEU A 486 12.94 4.96 -10.34
N ASP A 487 13.92 4.90 -9.45
CA ASP A 487 14.65 3.67 -9.17
C ASP A 487 13.74 2.73 -8.37
N LYS A 488 13.69 1.45 -8.72
CA LYS A 488 12.89 0.42 -8.05
C LYS A 488 13.13 0.31 -6.54
N ARG A 489 14.29 0.77 -6.04
CA ARG A 489 14.63 0.77 -4.60
C ARG A 489 14.00 1.93 -3.84
N GLN A 490 13.41 2.90 -4.53
CA GLN A 490 12.70 4.02 -3.90
C GLN A 490 11.35 3.56 -3.36
N ASN A 491 10.96 4.08 -2.19
CA ASN A 491 9.75 3.67 -1.49
C ASN A 491 8.47 4.00 -2.26
N GLU A 492 8.53 5.00 -3.14
CA GLU A 492 7.44 5.51 -3.96
C GLU A 492 7.14 4.62 -5.17
N TYR A 493 8.10 3.78 -5.59
CA TYR A 493 7.96 2.97 -6.81
C TYR A 493 6.79 1.99 -6.71
N LEU A 494 6.73 1.22 -5.62
CA LEU A 494 5.73 0.17 -5.47
C LEU A 494 4.29 0.70 -5.33
N PRO A 495 3.98 1.73 -4.51
CA PRO A 495 2.66 2.37 -4.52
C PRO A 495 2.21 2.84 -5.91
N LEU A 496 3.08 3.52 -6.66
CA LEU A 496 2.73 3.97 -8.01
C LEU A 496 2.59 2.82 -9.01
N LEU A 497 3.33 1.73 -8.84
CA LEU A 497 3.15 0.52 -9.63
C LEU A 497 1.78 -0.11 -9.37
N ASN A 498 1.33 -0.16 -8.11
CA ASN A 498 -0.02 -0.65 -7.76
C ASN A 498 -1.11 0.18 -8.45
N ASP A 499 -0.99 1.51 -8.40
CA ASP A 499 -1.93 2.43 -9.06
C ASP A 499 -1.89 2.29 -10.58
N TYR A 500 -0.70 2.10 -11.17
CA TYR A 500 -0.56 1.89 -12.60
C TYR A 500 -1.22 0.59 -13.06
N LEU A 501 -1.00 -0.52 -12.36
CA LEU A 501 -1.67 -1.81 -12.64
C LEU A 501 -3.19 -1.68 -12.52
N TYR A 502 -3.68 -1.05 -11.45
CA TYR A 502 -5.11 -0.80 -11.28
C TYR A 502 -5.69 0.05 -12.42
N THR A 503 -4.96 1.10 -12.85
CA THR A 503 -5.39 1.98 -13.94
C THR A 503 -5.44 1.25 -15.29
N LEU A 504 -4.50 0.32 -15.55
CA LEU A 504 -4.54 -0.54 -16.75
C LEU A 504 -5.80 -1.41 -16.75
N ARG A 505 -6.18 -1.99 -15.60
CA ARG A 505 -7.42 -2.76 -15.45
C ARG A 505 -8.66 -1.91 -15.73
N VAL A 506 -8.74 -0.71 -15.15
CA VAL A 506 -9.86 0.23 -15.38
C VAL A 506 -10.00 0.60 -16.86
N ARG A 507 -8.89 0.62 -17.60
CA ARG A 507 -8.86 0.90 -19.04
C ARG A 507 -8.96 -0.32 -19.94
N GLU A 508 -9.26 -1.48 -19.37
CA GLU A 508 -9.37 -2.76 -20.09
C GLU A 508 -8.10 -3.12 -20.88
N ARG A 509 -6.93 -2.60 -20.46
CA ARG A 509 -5.61 -2.92 -21.03
C ARG A 509 -5.04 -4.19 -20.38
N MET A 510 -5.85 -5.24 -20.35
CA MET A 510 -5.55 -6.50 -19.64
C MET A 510 -4.27 -7.20 -20.14
N PRO A 511 -3.98 -7.27 -21.47
CA PRO A 511 -2.74 -7.89 -21.95
C PRO A 511 -1.48 -7.20 -21.46
N GLU A 512 -1.46 -5.86 -21.44
CA GLU A 512 -0.32 -5.08 -20.96
C GLU A 512 -0.14 -5.20 -19.45
N LEU A 513 -1.25 -5.28 -18.70
CA LEU A 513 -1.22 -5.50 -17.26
C LEU A 513 -0.53 -6.84 -16.93
N ILE A 514 -0.94 -7.93 -17.59
CA ILE A 514 -0.36 -9.25 -17.37
C ILE A 514 1.10 -9.30 -17.80
N ASP A 515 1.46 -8.74 -18.96
CA ASP A 515 2.85 -8.67 -19.43
C ASP A 515 3.75 -7.92 -18.42
N LEU A 516 3.25 -6.83 -17.83
CA LEU A 516 3.96 -6.12 -16.77
C LEU A 516 4.08 -6.96 -15.49
N TYR A 517 2.99 -7.59 -15.04
CA TYR A 517 2.99 -8.41 -13.82
C TYR A 517 3.96 -9.59 -13.91
N GLN A 518 4.01 -10.26 -15.07
CA GLN A 518 4.90 -11.39 -15.31
C GLN A 518 6.39 -11.01 -15.31
N LYS A 519 6.71 -9.73 -15.55
CA LYS A 519 8.09 -9.20 -15.49
C LYS A 519 8.55 -8.85 -14.07
N LEU A 520 7.64 -8.82 -13.10
CA LEU A 520 7.98 -8.57 -11.70
C LEU A 520 8.66 -9.79 -11.09
N SER A 521 9.64 -9.56 -10.21
CA SER A 521 10.20 -10.62 -9.38
C SER A 521 9.15 -11.15 -8.40
N VAL A 522 9.33 -12.37 -7.91
CA VAL A 522 8.44 -12.99 -6.89
C VAL A 522 8.28 -12.09 -5.66
N SER A 523 9.35 -11.42 -5.23
CA SER A 523 9.30 -10.47 -4.11
C SER A 523 8.45 -9.24 -4.43
N GLU A 524 8.57 -8.67 -5.63
CA GLU A 524 7.74 -7.53 -6.06
C GLU A 524 6.26 -7.93 -6.16
N GLN A 525 5.96 -9.10 -6.75
CA GLN A 525 4.59 -9.64 -6.84
C GLN A 525 3.98 -9.85 -5.45
N PHE A 526 4.75 -10.36 -4.48
CA PHE A 526 4.28 -10.56 -3.11
C PHE A 526 3.94 -9.23 -2.42
N GLN A 527 4.73 -8.18 -2.65
CA GLN A 527 4.57 -6.86 -2.02
C GLN A 527 3.44 -6.00 -2.60
N LEU A 528 2.84 -6.37 -3.74
CA LEU A 528 1.69 -5.66 -4.31
C LEU A 528 0.55 -5.50 -3.30
N GLN A 529 -0.12 -4.36 -3.33
CA GLN A 529 -1.27 -4.10 -2.47
C GLN A 529 -2.50 -4.92 -2.93
N PRO A 530 -3.46 -5.24 -2.03
CA PRO A 530 -4.60 -6.09 -2.36
C PRO A 530 -5.41 -5.65 -3.60
N TYR A 531 -5.66 -4.36 -3.76
CA TYR A 531 -6.42 -3.84 -4.91
C TYR A 531 -5.67 -4.02 -6.25
N ALA A 532 -4.33 -3.96 -6.24
CA ALA A 532 -3.52 -4.19 -7.43
C ALA A 532 -3.42 -5.69 -7.75
N LYS A 533 -3.28 -6.56 -6.74
CA LYS A 533 -3.36 -8.02 -6.92
C LYS A 533 -4.71 -8.43 -7.50
N ARG A 534 -5.80 -7.85 -6.98
CA ARG A 534 -7.14 -8.07 -7.52
C ARG A 534 -7.24 -7.62 -8.98
N ALA A 535 -6.68 -6.47 -9.34
CA ALA A 535 -6.63 -6.01 -10.74
C ALA A 535 -5.88 -6.98 -11.67
N VAL A 536 -4.83 -7.65 -11.17
CA VAL A 536 -4.12 -8.71 -11.90
C VAL A 536 -5.02 -9.95 -12.07
N ALA A 537 -5.71 -10.38 -11.02
CA ALA A 537 -6.65 -11.51 -11.10
C ALA A 537 -7.82 -11.22 -12.06
N ASP A 538 -8.39 -10.02 -12.01
CA ASP A 538 -9.42 -9.53 -12.93
C ASP A 538 -8.93 -9.60 -14.39
N ALA A 539 -7.67 -9.23 -14.64
CA ALA A 539 -7.06 -9.29 -15.96
C ALA A 539 -6.87 -10.74 -16.45
N TYR A 540 -6.41 -11.65 -15.59
CA TYR A 540 -6.32 -13.07 -15.92
C TYR A 540 -7.70 -13.64 -16.27
N LEU A 541 -8.73 -13.35 -15.48
CA LEU A 541 -10.10 -13.79 -15.76
C LEU A 541 -10.61 -13.21 -17.08
N ALA A 542 -10.38 -11.92 -17.34
CA ALA A 542 -10.78 -11.26 -18.59
C ALA A 542 -10.11 -11.87 -19.83
N LEU A 543 -8.87 -12.37 -19.71
CA LEU A 543 -8.14 -13.07 -20.77
C LEU A 543 -8.30 -14.60 -20.72
N LYS A 544 -9.39 -15.10 -20.13
CA LYS A 544 -9.75 -16.52 -20.11
C LYS A 544 -8.68 -17.42 -19.47
N GLN A 545 -7.99 -16.89 -18.46
CA GLN A 545 -7.05 -17.62 -17.60
C GLN A 545 -7.61 -17.75 -16.17
N PRO A 546 -8.75 -18.45 -15.98
CA PRO A 546 -9.49 -18.43 -14.73
C PRO A 546 -8.77 -19.16 -13.59
N GLN A 547 -7.88 -20.12 -13.89
CA GLN A 547 -7.09 -20.80 -12.85
C GLN A 547 -6.14 -19.82 -12.14
N GLN A 548 -5.39 -19.02 -12.90
CA GLN A 548 -4.47 -18.01 -12.38
C GLN A 548 -5.23 -16.93 -11.60
N ALA A 549 -6.42 -16.54 -12.09
CA ALA A 549 -7.28 -15.61 -11.38
C ALA A 549 -7.73 -16.17 -10.02
N HIS A 550 -8.23 -17.41 -10.00
CA HIS A 550 -8.66 -18.12 -8.78
C HIS A 550 -7.55 -18.21 -7.74
N GLU A 551 -6.32 -18.56 -8.13
CA GLU A 551 -5.18 -18.64 -7.22
C GLU A 551 -4.92 -17.29 -6.50
N ILE A 552 -5.02 -16.17 -7.21
CA ILE A 552 -4.83 -14.84 -6.64
C ILE A 552 -6.04 -14.42 -5.79
N TYR A 553 -7.27 -14.65 -6.24
CA TYR A 553 -8.45 -14.31 -5.45
C TYR A 553 -8.53 -15.12 -4.15
N GLN A 554 -8.26 -16.43 -4.22
CA GLN A 554 -8.21 -17.29 -3.05
C GLN A 554 -7.15 -16.79 -2.05
N TYR A 555 -5.94 -16.46 -2.54
CA TYR A 555 -4.91 -15.84 -1.70
C TYR A 555 -5.44 -14.56 -1.00
N LEU A 556 -6.15 -13.70 -1.72
CA LEU A 556 -6.72 -12.48 -1.13
C LEU A 556 -7.81 -12.80 -0.09
N LEU A 557 -8.70 -13.76 -0.37
CA LEU A 557 -9.76 -14.20 0.56
C LEU A 557 -9.21 -14.81 1.85
N ASP A 558 -8.04 -15.45 1.79
CA ASP A 558 -7.40 -16.09 2.94
C ASP A 558 -6.56 -15.11 3.77
N ASN A 559 -6.06 -14.01 3.17
CA ASN A 559 -5.11 -13.10 3.81
C ASN A 559 -5.70 -11.71 4.14
N LEU A 560 -6.86 -11.36 3.60
CA LEU A 560 -7.55 -10.11 3.97
C LEU A 560 -8.36 -10.30 5.26
N PRO A 561 -8.25 -9.40 6.25
CA PRO A 561 -9.04 -9.50 7.48
C PRO A 561 -10.56 -9.41 7.27
N GLN A 562 -10.99 -8.63 6.28
CA GLN A 562 -12.40 -8.38 5.94
C GLN A 562 -12.55 -8.25 4.42
N PRO A 563 -12.62 -9.38 3.68
CA PRO A 563 -12.86 -9.35 2.24
C PRO A 563 -14.28 -8.84 1.93
N ASP A 564 -14.40 -7.97 0.92
CA ASP A 564 -15.69 -7.50 0.41
C ASP A 564 -16.42 -8.56 -0.41
N ALA A 565 -17.73 -8.39 -0.61
CA ALA A 565 -18.56 -9.33 -1.36
C ALA A 565 -18.09 -9.48 -2.82
N GLU A 566 -17.60 -8.40 -3.43
CA GLU A 566 -17.17 -8.40 -4.83
C GLU A 566 -15.93 -9.28 -5.05
N LEU A 567 -15.06 -9.46 -4.05
CA LEU A 567 -13.92 -10.40 -4.13
C LEU A 567 -14.39 -11.86 -4.17
N PHE A 568 -15.37 -12.23 -3.35
CA PHE A 568 -15.99 -13.56 -3.41
C PHE A 568 -16.68 -13.79 -4.76
N ILE A 569 -17.39 -12.79 -5.27
CA ILE A 569 -18.10 -12.88 -6.54
C ILE A 569 -17.11 -13.04 -7.71
N ALA A 570 -15.98 -12.31 -7.68
CA ALA A 570 -14.94 -12.46 -8.68
C ALA A 570 -14.32 -13.87 -8.69
N ASP A 571 -14.06 -14.43 -7.51
CA ASP A 571 -13.56 -15.81 -7.38
C ASP A 571 -14.61 -16.86 -7.78
N TYR A 572 -15.89 -16.62 -7.46
CA TYR A 572 -17.00 -17.45 -7.92
C TYR A 572 -17.03 -17.55 -9.44
N TYR A 573 -16.92 -16.44 -10.16
CA TYR A 573 -16.89 -16.47 -11.62
C TYR A 573 -15.64 -17.19 -12.16
N ALA A 574 -14.48 -17.03 -11.52
CA ALA A 574 -13.28 -17.79 -11.88
C ALA A 574 -13.49 -19.31 -11.70
N LEU A 575 -14.22 -19.74 -10.68
CA LEU A 575 -14.57 -21.15 -10.47
C LEU A 575 -15.60 -21.66 -11.48
N ILE A 576 -16.61 -20.85 -11.84
CA ILE A 576 -17.61 -21.19 -12.86
C ILE A 576 -16.96 -21.33 -14.24
N GLU A 577 -16.04 -20.44 -14.62
CA GLU A 577 -15.31 -20.55 -15.89
C GLU A 577 -14.40 -21.80 -15.95
N GLN A 578 -13.98 -22.35 -14.80
CA GLN A 578 -13.27 -23.62 -14.70
C GLN A 578 -14.19 -24.85 -14.60
N GLU A 579 -15.51 -24.68 -14.69
CA GLU A 579 -16.51 -25.71 -14.41
C GLU A 579 -16.42 -26.34 -13.00
N LYS A 580 -15.81 -25.65 -12.03
CA LYS A 580 -15.68 -26.12 -10.63
C LYS A 580 -16.92 -25.80 -9.81
N TYR A 581 -18.10 -26.23 -10.28
CA TYR A 581 -19.41 -25.88 -9.70
C TYR A 581 -19.56 -26.25 -8.22
N THR A 582 -18.97 -27.36 -7.78
CA THR A 582 -18.98 -27.76 -6.36
C THR A 582 -18.22 -26.77 -5.48
N GLN A 583 -17.01 -26.35 -5.90
CA GLN A 583 -16.23 -25.35 -5.17
C GLN A 583 -16.92 -23.98 -5.20
N ALA A 584 -17.50 -23.62 -6.35
CA ALA A 584 -18.29 -22.40 -6.51
C ALA A 584 -19.50 -22.38 -5.55
N SER A 585 -20.20 -23.51 -5.35
CA SER A 585 -21.29 -23.61 -4.38
C SER A 585 -20.84 -23.40 -2.94
N VAL A 586 -19.69 -23.97 -2.55
CA VAL A 586 -19.12 -23.78 -1.21
C VAL A 586 -18.76 -22.31 -0.99
N LEU A 587 -18.15 -21.67 -1.99
CA LEU A 587 -17.81 -20.26 -1.94
C LEU A 587 -19.05 -19.36 -1.84
N LEU A 588 -20.10 -19.64 -2.62
CA LEU A 588 -21.37 -18.91 -2.54
C LEU A 588 -22.06 -19.08 -1.20
N ALA A 589 -22.02 -20.27 -0.59
CA ALA A 589 -22.58 -20.48 0.74
C ALA A 589 -21.82 -19.66 1.80
N ARG A 590 -20.48 -19.61 1.72
CA ARG A 590 -19.65 -18.75 2.58
C ARG A 590 -19.97 -17.26 2.37
N LEU A 591 -20.17 -16.84 1.12
CA LEU A 591 -20.57 -15.46 0.80
C LEU A 591 -21.95 -15.13 1.40
N ASP A 592 -22.96 -16.00 1.22
CA ASP A 592 -24.30 -15.79 1.77
C ASP A 592 -24.31 -15.75 3.30
N GLU A 593 -23.51 -16.61 3.95
CA GLU A 593 -23.35 -16.61 5.41
C GLU A 593 -22.67 -15.32 5.92
N GLN A 594 -21.55 -14.91 5.30
CA GLN A 594 -20.79 -13.73 5.71
C GLN A 594 -21.59 -12.44 5.54
N PHE A 595 -22.44 -12.37 4.52
CA PHE A 595 -23.33 -11.25 4.25
C PHE A 595 -24.80 -11.61 4.55
N SER A 596 -25.03 -12.45 5.56
CA SER A 596 -26.36 -12.86 6.00
C SER A 596 -27.10 -11.67 6.64
N GLY A 597 -28.26 -11.31 6.09
CA GLY A 597 -29.02 -10.15 6.55
C GLY A 597 -29.75 -10.42 7.86
N ALA A 598 -29.22 -9.99 9.00
CA ALA A 598 -30.04 -9.78 10.19
C ALA A 598 -30.92 -8.53 9.96
N SER A 599 -32.21 -8.73 9.62
CA SER A 599 -33.32 -7.77 9.54
C SER A 599 -32.98 -6.34 9.07
N PHE A 600 -33.54 -5.93 7.92
CA PHE A 600 -33.35 -4.62 7.25
C PHE A 600 -33.66 -3.35 8.09
N ALA A 601 -34.03 -3.47 9.37
CA ALA A 601 -34.18 -2.34 10.28
C ALA A 601 -32.85 -2.01 11.00
N GLY A 602 -32.21 -0.90 10.62
CA GLY A 602 -31.06 -0.32 11.33
C GLY A 602 -29.67 -0.64 10.76
N VAL A 603 -29.60 -1.33 9.63
CA VAL A 603 -28.35 -1.65 8.90
C VAL A 603 -27.95 -0.51 7.96
N ASP A 604 -26.65 -0.23 7.82
CA ASP A 604 -26.11 0.79 6.93
C ASP A 604 -26.35 0.47 5.44
N ASP A 605 -26.26 1.49 4.60
CA ASP A 605 -26.59 1.40 3.17
C ASP A 605 -25.65 0.47 2.39
N GLU A 606 -24.38 0.38 2.77
CA GLU A 606 -23.38 -0.46 2.09
C GLU A 606 -23.63 -1.94 2.38
N THR A 607 -23.94 -2.28 3.64
CA THR A 607 -24.33 -3.65 4.01
C THR A 607 -25.62 -4.06 3.28
N ARG A 608 -26.57 -3.15 3.11
CA ARG A 608 -27.80 -3.41 2.32
C ARG A 608 -27.49 -3.67 0.85
N LYS A 609 -26.65 -2.83 0.21
CA LYS A 609 -26.21 -3.01 -1.18
C LYS A 609 -25.49 -4.33 -1.36
N ALA A 610 -24.58 -4.68 -0.44
CA ALA A 610 -23.88 -5.95 -0.45
C ALA A 610 -24.86 -7.13 -0.38
N ARG A 611 -25.88 -7.08 0.49
CA ARG A 611 -26.90 -8.15 0.54
C ARG A 611 -27.64 -8.29 -0.79
N VAL A 612 -28.12 -7.19 -1.37
CA VAL A 612 -28.81 -7.22 -2.67
C VAL A 612 -27.92 -7.82 -3.77
N ARG A 613 -26.64 -7.48 -3.75
CA ARG A 613 -25.64 -8.00 -4.68
C ARG A 613 -25.40 -9.51 -4.51
N VAL A 614 -25.39 -10.02 -3.28
CA VAL A 614 -25.31 -11.46 -3.01
C VAL A 614 -26.54 -12.20 -3.54
N GLU A 615 -27.74 -11.69 -3.26
CA GLU A 615 -29.00 -12.27 -3.78
C GLU A 615 -29.06 -12.29 -5.31
N GLN A 616 -28.54 -11.25 -5.95
CA GLN A 616 -28.42 -11.17 -7.41
C GLN A 616 -27.56 -12.33 -7.94
N VAL A 617 -26.38 -12.58 -7.35
CA VAL A 617 -25.50 -13.66 -7.78
C VAL A 617 -26.09 -15.04 -7.49
N LEU A 618 -26.79 -15.23 -6.37
CA LEU A 618 -27.52 -16.46 -6.08
C LEU A 618 -28.64 -16.75 -7.10
N ALA A 619 -29.26 -15.71 -7.67
CA ALA A 619 -30.23 -15.87 -8.75
C ALA A 619 -29.55 -16.20 -10.09
N LEU A 620 -28.42 -15.56 -10.41
CA LEU A 620 -27.64 -15.84 -11.62
C LEU A 620 -27.01 -17.24 -11.61
N ASP A 621 -26.58 -17.73 -10.45
CA ASP A 621 -26.04 -19.09 -10.29
C ASP A 621 -27.06 -20.16 -10.74
N ALA A 622 -28.34 -19.97 -10.42
CA ALA A 622 -29.40 -20.84 -10.93
C ALA A 622 -29.46 -20.82 -12.47
N ALA A 623 -29.27 -19.65 -13.09
CA ALA A 623 -29.25 -19.55 -14.55
C ALA A 623 -28.06 -20.30 -15.17
N TYR A 624 -26.86 -20.19 -14.59
CA TYR A 624 -25.69 -20.94 -15.04
C TYR A 624 -25.81 -22.46 -14.86
N ARG A 625 -26.77 -22.92 -14.04
CA ARG A 625 -27.13 -24.33 -13.87
C ARG A 625 -28.39 -24.73 -14.65
N ASN A 626 -28.74 -23.99 -15.71
CA ASN A 626 -29.89 -24.24 -16.57
C ASN A 626 -31.26 -24.17 -15.85
N ARG A 627 -31.33 -23.49 -14.69
CA ARG A 627 -32.55 -23.27 -13.88
C ARG A 627 -33.08 -21.84 -14.03
N LEU A 628 -33.46 -21.49 -15.26
CA LEU A 628 -34.05 -20.18 -15.58
C LEU A 628 -35.43 -19.97 -14.92
N ASP A 629 -36.11 -21.05 -14.53
CA ASP A 629 -37.32 -21.04 -13.72
C ASP A 629 -37.10 -20.36 -12.36
N ILE A 630 -36.01 -20.72 -11.68
CA ILE A 630 -35.63 -20.14 -10.39
C ILE A 630 -35.06 -18.73 -10.57
N ALA A 631 -34.15 -18.55 -11.53
CA ALA A 631 -33.46 -17.28 -11.74
C ALA A 631 -34.43 -16.14 -12.06
N ALA A 632 -35.36 -16.34 -13.00
CA ALA A 632 -36.31 -15.32 -13.41
C ALA A 632 -37.24 -14.90 -12.27
N ALA A 633 -37.76 -15.86 -11.50
CA ALA A 633 -38.66 -15.58 -10.38
C ALA A 633 -37.95 -14.78 -9.28
N ARG A 634 -36.72 -15.17 -8.92
CA ARG A 634 -35.91 -14.45 -7.92
C ARG A 634 -35.55 -13.04 -8.37
N LEU A 635 -35.07 -12.88 -9.60
CA LEU A 635 -34.71 -11.56 -10.13
C LEU A 635 -35.94 -10.65 -10.25
N GLN A 636 -37.09 -11.18 -10.66
CA GLN A 636 -38.35 -10.42 -10.69
C GLN A 636 -38.70 -9.86 -9.30
N GLN A 637 -38.60 -10.69 -8.26
CA GLN A 637 -38.84 -10.26 -6.88
C GLN A 637 -37.81 -9.20 -6.43
N LEU A 638 -36.53 -9.39 -6.74
CA LEU A 638 -35.47 -8.44 -6.40
C LEU A 638 -35.67 -7.08 -7.08
N VAL A 639 -36.09 -7.07 -8.35
CA VAL A 639 -36.44 -5.85 -9.10
C VAL A 639 -37.64 -5.15 -8.46
N GLN A 640 -38.69 -5.88 -8.07
CA GLN A 640 -39.85 -5.29 -7.39
C GLN A 640 -39.49 -4.66 -6.05
N GLN A 641 -38.56 -5.27 -5.30
CA GLN A 641 -38.08 -4.75 -4.01
C GLN A 641 -37.08 -3.59 -4.18
N ASN A 642 -36.38 -3.51 -5.31
CA ASN A 642 -35.33 -2.53 -5.60
C ASN A 642 -35.55 -1.88 -6.98
N PRO A 643 -36.67 -1.16 -7.20
CA PRO A 643 -37.08 -0.72 -8.54
C PRO A 643 -36.09 0.23 -9.22
N ASP A 644 -35.24 0.93 -8.47
CA ASP A 644 -34.23 1.86 -8.99
C ASP A 644 -32.88 1.19 -9.33
N ASN A 645 -32.70 -0.09 -9.01
CA ASN A 645 -31.50 -0.83 -9.36
C ASN A 645 -31.59 -1.35 -10.81
N THR A 646 -30.97 -0.61 -11.72
CA THR A 646 -30.98 -0.93 -13.17
C THR A 646 -30.16 -2.17 -13.52
N SER A 647 -29.19 -2.57 -12.69
CA SER A 647 -28.44 -3.82 -12.89
C SER A 647 -29.33 -5.05 -12.68
N LEU A 648 -30.17 -5.05 -11.64
CA LEU A 648 -31.16 -6.12 -11.42
C LEU A 648 -32.17 -6.20 -12.56
N ALA A 649 -32.65 -5.04 -13.04
CA ALA A 649 -33.58 -4.97 -14.16
C ALA A 649 -32.94 -5.51 -15.45
N ASN A 650 -31.66 -5.16 -15.70
CA ASN A 650 -30.91 -5.70 -16.82
C ASN A 650 -30.76 -7.22 -16.75
N ASP A 651 -30.35 -7.76 -15.59
CA ASP A 651 -30.19 -9.21 -15.43
C ASP A 651 -31.52 -9.95 -15.59
N TYR A 652 -32.62 -9.40 -15.03
CA TYR A 652 -33.95 -9.97 -15.24
C TYR A 652 -34.32 -10.00 -16.72
N ALA A 653 -34.08 -8.91 -17.45
CA ALA A 653 -34.30 -8.86 -18.89
C ALA A 653 -33.42 -9.86 -19.65
N THR A 654 -32.12 -9.96 -19.32
CA THR A 654 -31.22 -10.96 -19.90
C THR A 654 -31.76 -12.37 -19.68
N ILE A 655 -32.23 -12.71 -18.47
CA ILE A 655 -32.86 -14.01 -18.21
C ILE A 655 -34.14 -14.18 -19.02
N LEU A 656 -35.03 -13.18 -19.12
CA LEU A 656 -36.22 -13.27 -19.97
C LEU A 656 -35.86 -13.55 -21.45
N ASN A 657 -34.83 -12.89 -21.97
CA ASN A 657 -34.32 -13.16 -23.32
C ASN A 657 -33.86 -14.62 -23.45
N TRP A 658 -33.06 -15.15 -22.51
CA TRP A 658 -32.61 -16.55 -22.50
C TRP A 658 -33.77 -17.56 -22.36
N ARG A 659 -34.88 -17.15 -21.75
CA ARG A 659 -36.11 -17.94 -21.68
C ARG A 659 -36.91 -17.95 -22.98
N GLY A 660 -36.45 -17.23 -24.00
CA GLY A 660 -37.13 -17.08 -25.29
C GLY A 660 -38.27 -16.06 -25.25
N LEU A 661 -38.18 -15.06 -24.37
CA LEU A 661 -39.18 -13.99 -24.21
C LEU A 661 -38.58 -12.60 -24.54
N PRO A 662 -38.07 -12.37 -25.77
CA PRO A 662 -37.38 -11.13 -26.12
C PRO A 662 -38.30 -9.90 -26.12
N GLN A 663 -39.60 -10.03 -26.39
CA GLN A 663 -40.53 -8.89 -26.26
C GLN A 663 -40.71 -8.48 -24.79
N ALA A 664 -40.87 -9.45 -23.90
CA ALA A 664 -40.97 -9.17 -22.45
C ALA A 664 -39.66 -8.58 -21.90
N SER A 665 -38.52 -9.12 -22.34
CA SER A 665 -37.19 -8.56 -22.04
C SER A 665 -37.07 -7.10 -22.50
N ASP A 666 -37.47 -6.78 -23.75
CA ASP A 666 -37.36 -5.43 -24.29
C ASP A 666 -38.20 -4.44 -23.46
N GLN A 667 -39.39 -4.83 -23.00
CA GLN A 667 -40.22 -3.98 -22.13
C GLN A 667 -39.51 -3.62 -20.81
N VAL A 668 -38.83 -4.57 -20.18
CA VAL A 668 -38.05 -4.31 -18.95
C VAL A 668 -36.88 -3.39 -19.23
N VAL A 669 -36.15 -3.62 -20.34
CA VAL A 669 -35.02 -2.78 -20.76
C VAL A 669 -35.47 -1.35 -21.05
N GLN A 670 -36.57 -1.14 -21.77
CA GLN A 670 -37.12 0.20 -22.05
C GLN A 670 -37.46 0.97 -20.76
N GLN A 671 -38.00 0.31 -19.74
CA GLN A 671 -38.27 0.93 -18.45
C GLN A 671 -36.97 1.29 -17.70
N ALA A 672 -35.96 0.43 -17.76
CA ALA A 672 -34.66 0.68 -17.14
C ALA A 672 -33.88 1.81 -17.84
N TYR A 673 -34.01 1.96 -19.16
CA TYR A 673 -33.39 3.04 -19.93
C TYR A 673 -33.81 4.43 -19.48
N ALA A 674 -35.05 4.61 -19.00
CA ALA A 674 -35.51 5.89 -18.47
C ALA A 674 -34.70 6.35 -17.23
N LYS A 675 -34.08 5.40 -16.51
CA LYS A 675 -33.27 5.66 -15.30
C LYS A 675 -31.77 5.70 -15.60
N ALA A 676 -31.30 4.90 -16.55
CA ALA A 676 -29.89 4.81 -16.94
C ALA A 676 -29.71 4.87 -18.47
N PRO A 677 -29.99 6.02 -19.12
CA PRO A 677 -30.03 6.16 -20.58
C PRO A 677 -28.70 5.86 -21.28
N HIS A 678 -27.60 5.90 -20.52
CA HIS A 678 -26.25 5.72 -21.05
C HIS A 678 -25.63 4.35 -20.71
N SER A 679 -26.35 3.46 -20.03
CA SER A 679 -25.83 2.14 -19.61
C SER A 679 -25.48 1.22 -20.79
N VAL A 680 -24.21 0.83 -20.88
CA VAL A 680 -23.72 -0.15 -21.86
C VAL A 680 -24.38 -1.52 -21.68
N ALA A 681 -24.61 -1.96 -20.44
CA ALA A 681 -25.25 -3.25 -20.17
C ALA A 681 -26.67 -3.30 -20.76
N LEU A 682 -27.43 -2.19 -20.64
CA LEU A 682 -28.76 -2.09 -21.24
C LEU A 682 -28.68 -2.07 -22.77
N ASP A 683 -27.68 -1.40 -23.37
CA ASP A 683 -27.46 -1.44 -24.82
C ASP A 683 -27.19 -2.86 -25.32
N LEU A 684 -26.40 -3.66 -24.59
CA LEU A 684 -26.10 -5.05 -24.95
C LEU A 684 -27.31 -5.97 -24.83
N THR A 685 -28.13 -5.81 -23.78
CA THR A 685 -29.39 -6.55 -23.66
C THR A 685 -30.39 -6.09 -24.72
N HIS A 686 -30.43 -4.80 -25.05
CA HIS A 686 -31.25 -4.26 -26.12
C HIS A 686 -30.84 -4.83 -27.49
N ALA A 687 -29.53 -4.90 -27.77
CA ALA A 687 -28.97 -5.55 -28.95
C ALA A 687 -29.39 -7.02 -29.04
N SER A 688 -29.28 -7.77 -27.93
CA SER A 688 -29.70 -9.18 -27.88
C SER A 688 -31.20 -9.37 -28.14
N ASN A 689 -32.03 -8.48 -27.57
CA ASN A 689 -33.46 -8.49 -27.84
C ASN A 689 -33.77 -8.16 -29.30
N ALA A 690 -33.14 -7.12 -29.87
CA ALA A 690 -33.32 -6.73 -31.26
C ALA A 690 -32.90 -7.85 -32.23
N ARG A 691 -31.81 -8.56 -31.94
CA ARG A 691 -31.38 -9.76 -32.68
C ARG A 691 -32.47 -10.83 -32.70
N ASP A 692 -33.02 -11.18 -31.54
CA ASP A 692 -34.02 -12.25 -31.42
C ASP A 692 -35.42 -11.82 -31.93
N LEU A 693 -35.70 -10.51 -31.90
CA LEU A 693 -36.84 -9.89 -32.57
C LEU A 693 -36.63 -9.71 -34.07
N GLN A 694 -35.42 -9.97 -34.58
CA GLN A 694 -35.01 -9.79 -35.97
C GLN A 694 -35.23 -8.35 -36.47
N ASP A 695 -35.01 -7.40 -35.57
CA ASP A 695 -34.95 -5.97 -35.84
C ASP A 695 -33.48 -5.58 -36.06
N TYR A 696 -32.97 -5.92 -37.24
CA TYR A 696 -31.55 -5.78 -37.59
C TYR A 696 -31.03 -4.33 -37.51
N PRO A 697 -31.79 -3.31 -37.95
CA PRO A 697 -31.36 -1.92 -37.77
C PRO A 697 -31.16 -1.54 -36.30
N ARG A 698 -32.10 -1.91 -35.40
CA ARG A 698 -31.93 -1.65 -33.96
C ARG A 698 -30.81 -2.48 -33.35
N TRP A 699 -30.60 -3.71 -33.82
CA TRP A 699 -29.48 -4.54 -33.36
C TRP A 699 -28.14 -3.87 -33.67
N GLN A 700 -27.93 -3.43 -34.91
CA GLN A 700 -26.71 -2.72 -35.31
C GLN A 700 -26.55 -1.40 -34.54
N GLU A 701 -27.60 -0.58 -34.47
CA GLU A 701 -27.56 0.71 -33.76
C GLU A 701 -27.18 0.55 -32.28
N ALA A 702 -27.74 -0.46 -31.60
CA ALA A 702 -27.43 -0.74 -30.20
C ALA A 702 -25.97 -1.17 -30.00
N LEU A 703 -25.42 -1.99 -30.92
CA LEU A 703 -24.01 -2.40 -30.89
C LEU A 703 -23.06 -1.24 -31.20
N GLU A 704 -23.41 -0.36 -32.14
CA GLU A 704 -22.64 0.85 -32.45
C GLU A 704 -22.60 1.78 -31.23
N LYS A 705 -23.75 2.07 -30.62
CA LYS A 705 -23.82 2.86 -29.37
C LYS A 705 -22.98 2.28 -28.25
N ALA A 706 -23.04 0.96 -28.04
CA ALA A 706 -22.25 0.30 -27.00
C ALA A 706 -20.75 0.36 -27.34
N GLY A 707 -20.39 0.19 -28.62
CA GLY A 707 -19.02 0.25 -29.11
C GLY A 707 -18.38 1.64 -29.04
N GLU A 708 -19.14 2.70 -29.27
CA GLU A 708 -18.68 4.08 -29.08
C GLU A 708 -18.34 4.39 -27.62
N LYS A 709 -19.09 3.80 -26.68
CA LYS A 709 -18.89 3.98 -25.23
C LYS A 709 -17.71 3.17 -24.70
N THR A 710 -17.67 1.87 -25.01
CA THR A 710 -16.69 0.91 -24.47
C THR A 710 -16.25 -0.11 -25.53
N PRO A 711 -15.33 0.26 -26.44
CA PRO A 711 -14.96 -0.58 -27.60
C PRO A 711 -14.20 -1.86 -27.23
N GLN A 712 -13.55 -1.91 -26.07
CA GLN A 712 -12.79 -3.08 -25.60
C GLN A 712 -13.61 -4.01 -24.71
N ASN A 713 -14.87 -3.67 -24.43
CA ASN A 713 -15.72 -4.46 -23.56
C ASN A 713 -16.02 -5.81 -24.23
N SER A 714 -15.86 -6.91 -23.48
CA SER A 714 -16.02 -8.27 -24.02
C SER A 714 -17.43 -8.55 -24.55
N GLY A 715 -18.47 -7.97 -23.94
CA GLY A 715 -19.86 -8.08 -24.41
C GLY A 715 -20.08 -7.36 -25.74
N VAL A 716 -19.47 -6.19 -25.92
CA VAL A 716 -19.49 -5.44 -27.18
C VAL A 716 -18.77 -6.22 -28.27
N LEU A 717 -17.55 -6.69 -28.01
CA LEU A 717 -16.78 -7.48 -28.97
C LEU A 717 -17.54 -8.73 -29.40
N LYS A 718 -18.14 -9.45 -28.46
CA LYS A 718 -18.98 -10.62 -28.75
C LYS A 718 -20.20 -10.25 -29.61
N GLY A 719 -20.93 -9.19 -29.27
CA GLY A 719 -22.08 -8.74 -30.05
C GLY A 719 -21.70 -8.32 -31.48
N GLN A 720 -20.58 -7.62 -31.64
CA GLN A 720 -20.04 -7.26 -32.96
C GLN A 720 -19.61 -8.48 -33.78
N GLN A 721 -18.99 -9.48 -33.13
CA GLN A 721 -18.66 -10.75 -33.76
C GLN A 721 -19.93 -11.49 -34.24
N GLU A 722 -20.99 -11.52 -33.43
CA GLU A 722 -22.30 -12.09 -33.83
C GLU A 722 -22.91 -11.34 -35.03
N TRP A 723 -22.81 -10.01 -35.07
CA TRP A 723 -23.23 -9.22 -36.24
C TRP A 723 -22.38 -9.51 -37.48
N GLN A 724 -21.06 -9.67 -37.31
CA GLN A 724 -20.17 -10.04 -38.41
C GLN A 724 -20.46 -11.43 -38.97
N ASP A 725 -20.91 -12.39 -38.17
CA ASP A 725 -21.27 -13.72 -38.68
C ASP A 725 -22.47 -13.69 -39.63
N ARG A 726 -23.39 -12.75 -39.42
CA ARG A 726 -24.49 -12.50 -40.36
C ARG A 726 -23.98 -12.06 -41.74
N GLN A 727 -22.79 -11.45 -41.79
CA GLN A 727 -22.13 -11.00 -43.02
C GLN A 727 -21.26 -12.08 -43.68
N ARG A 728 -21.34 -13.34 -43.24
CA ARG A 728 -20.56 -14.46 -43.77
C ARG A 728 -21.38 -15.38 -44.67
N VAL A 729 -20.68 -16.06 -45.58
CA VAL A 729 -21.23 -17.24 -46.28
C VAL A 729 -21.40 -18.34 -45.24
N THR A 730 -22.55 -19.02 -45.25
CA THR A 730 -22.82 -20.15 -44.34
C THR A 730 -23.08 -21.42 -45.12
N VAL A 731 -22.68 -22.56 -44.57
CA VAL A 731 -22.96 -23.89 -45.11
C VAL A 731 -23.61 -24.75 -44.04
N GLN A 732 -24.58 -25.54 -44.45
CA GLN A 732 -25.21 -26.60 -43.66
C GLN A 732 -25.26 -27.84 -44.55
N SER A 733 -24.78 -28.98 -44.05
CA SER A 733 -24.80 -30.26 -44.77
C SER A 733 -25.17 -31.37 -43.81
N ASP A 734 -26.20 -32.12 -44.15
CA ASP A 734 -26.75 -33.21 -43.35
C ASP A 734 -26.75 -34.48 -44.20
N VAL A 735 -26.22 -35.57 -43.65
CA VAL A 735 -26.13 -36.89 -44.28
C VAL A 735 -26.73 -37.91 -43.33
N ARG A 736 -27.67 -38.70 -43.84
CA ARG A 736 -28.21 -39.90 -43.19
C ARG A 736 -27.98 -41.09 -44.10
N ILE A 737 -27.52 -42.19 -43.51
CA ILE A 737 -27.37 -43.48 -44.20
C ILE A 737 -28.05 -44.56 -43.37
N GLY A 738 -28.78 -45.47 -43.99
CA GLY A 738 -29.56 -46.48 -43.30
C GLY A 738 -29.43 -47.86 -43.92
N HIS A 739 -29.60 -48.87 -43.07
CA HIS A 739 -29.80 -50.27 -43.45
C HIS A 739 -31.04 -50.80 -42.74
N SER A 740 -31.95 -51.39 -43.50
CA SER A 740 -33.21 -51.95 -43.00
C SER A 740 -33.28 -53.47 -43.21
N GLU A 741 -33.84 -54.16 -42.23
CA GLU A 741 -34.16 -55.58 -42.24
C GLU A 741 -35.67 -55.77 -42.03
N ALA A 742 -36.36 -56.37 -43.01
CA ALA A 742 -37.76 -56.77 -42.97
C ALA A 742 -38.02 -57.86 -44.04
N ASP A 743 -39.28 -58.26 -44.28
CA ASP A 743 -39.59 -59.07 -45.47
C ASP A 743 -39.44 -58.26 -46.76
N GLU A 744 -39.25 -58.95 -47.90
CA GLU A 744 -39.01 -58.31 -49.20
C GLU A 744 -40.12 -57.32 -49.57
N GLN A 745 -41.37 -57.64 -49.24
CA GLN A 745 -42.51 -56.77 -49.55
C GLN A 745 -42.47 -55.45 -48.77
N THR A 746 -42.14 -55.48 -47.47
CA THR A 746 -42.07 -54.28 -46.62
C THR A 746 -40.88 -53.40 -47.00
N LEU A 747 -39.70 -54.00 -47.19
CA LEU A 747 -38.51 -53.27 -47.66
C LEU A 747 -38.79 -52.54 -48.98
N ASN A 748 -39.51 -53.21 -49.88
CA ASN A 748 -39.82 -52.67 -51.19
C ASN A 748 -40.83 -51.53 -51.19
N GLN A 749 -41.57 -51.24 -50.13
CA GLN A 749 -42.59 -50.18 -50.14
C GLN A 749 -42.19 -48.91 -49.36
N LEU A 750 -41.14 -48.99 -48.52
CA LEU A 750 -40.73 -47.95 -47.56
C LEU A 750 -39.35 -47.38 -47.89
N ASN A 751 -38.32 -47.84 -47.15
CA ASN A 751 -36.97 -47.30 -47.15
C ASN A 751 -36.01 -48.06 -48.08
N GLY A 752 -36.37 -49.28 -48.52
CA GLY A 752 -35.44 -50.18 -49.17
C GLY A 752 -34.53 -50.92 -48.18
N SER A 753 -33.73 -51.88 -48.66
CA SER A 753 -32.73 -52.59 -47.83
C SER A 753 -31.60 -51.67 -47.39
N ARG A 754 -31.32 -50.61 -48.16
CA ARG A 754 -30.37 -49.54 -47.84
C ARG A 754 -30.90 -48.20 -48.33
N ASP A 755 -30.64 -47.15 -47.56
CA ASP A 755 -31.06 -45.79 -47.90
C ASP A 755 -29.96 -44.76 -47.63
N ARG A 756 -30.01 -43.64 -48.37
CA ARG A 756 -29.18 -42.46 -48.16
C ARG A 756 -30.00 -41.20 -48.41
N GLU A 757 -29.86 -40.24 -47.49
CA GLU A 757 -30.34 -38.87 -47.65
C GLU A 757 -29.16 -37.92 -47.43
N TRP A 758 -28.93 -37.01 -48.37
CA TRP A 758 -27.93 -35.95 -48.25
C TRP A 758 -28.54 -34.62 -48.66
N HIS A 759 -28.54 -33.67 -47.74
CA HIS A 759 -28.96 -32.29 -47.98
C HIS A 759 -27.77 -31.35 -47.75
N THR A 760 -27.59 -30.37 -48.62
CA THR A 760 -26.61 -29.31 -48.43
C THR A 760 -27.19 -27.98 -48.86
N ARG A 761 -27.05 -26.99 -48.00
CA ARG A 761 -27.44 -25.61 -48.25
C ARG A 761 -26.28 -24.68 -48.02
N ILE A 762 -26.00 -23.83 -49.02
CA ILE A 762 -24.99 -22.77 -48.92
C ILE A 762 -25.70 -21.44 -49.07
N ASN A 763 -25.59 -20.56 -48.08
CA ASN A 763 -26.22 -19.24 -48.11
C ASN A 763 -25.16 -18.15 -48.31
N SER A 764 -25.51 -17.14 -49.11
CA SER A 764 -24.74 -15.89 -49.15
C SER A 764 -24.83 -15.16 -47.81
N PRO A 765 -23.96 -14.16 -47.58
CA PRO A 765 -24.20 -13.13 -46.56
C PRO A 765 -25.59 -12.49 -46.72
N TRP A 766 -26.09 -11.94 -45.62
CA TRP A 766 -27.29 -11.12 -45.65
C TRP A 766 -27.02 -9.75 -46.28
N LEU A 767 -27.90 -9.34 -47.21
CA LEU A 767 -27.88 -8.04 -47.85
C LEU A 767 -28.66 -7.03 -47.00
N ASP A 768 -28.08 -6.61 -45.88
CA ASP A 768 -28.74 -5.75 -44.88
C ASP A 768 -28.76 -4.25 -45.25
N SER A 769 -28.48 -3.89 -46.50
CA SER A 769 -28.50 -2.48 -46.94
C SER A 769 -29.92 -1.89 -46.97
N GLN A 770 -30.05 -0.61 -46.62
CA GLN A 770 -31.34 0.10 -46.56
C GLN A 770 -32.14 0.13 -47.88
N MET A 771 -31.52 -0.17 -49.03
CA MET A 771 -32.17 -0.10 -50.35
C MET A 771 -32.80 -1.41 -50.83
N ILE A 772 -32.30 -2.58 -50.38
CA ILE A 772 -32.77 -3.90 -50.85
C ILE A 772 -33.23 -4.78 -49.67
N GLY A 773 -32.66 -4.59 -48.46
CA GLY A 773 -33.20 -4.95 -47.13
C GLY A 773 -33.40 -6.43 -46.80
N ASN A 774 -32.53 -7.00 -45.96
CA ASN A 774 -32.70 -8.29 -45.26
C ASN A 774 -33.01 -9.50 -46.16
N TRP A 775 -32.42 -9.55 -47.36
CA TRP A 775 -32.46 -10.71 -48.25
C TRP A 775 -31.13 -11.44 -48.26
N ARG A 776 -31.13 -12.74 -48.52
CA ARG A 776 -29.94 -13.48 -48.96
C ARG A 776 -30.29 -14.51 -50.02
N MET A 777 -29.32 -14.84 -50.86
CA MET A 777 -29.44 -15.92 -51.82
C MET A 777 -28.90 -17.21 -51.23
N PHE A 778 -29.34 -18.36 -51.73
CA PHE A 778 -28.81 -19.65 -51.34
C PHE A 778 -28.82 -20.66 -52.49
N ALA A 779 -27.88 -21.59 -52.44
CA ALA A 779 -27.88 -22.80 -53.25
C ALA A 779 -28.31 -23.99 -52.37
N ASP A 780 -29.13 -24.86 -52.93
CA ASP A 780 -29.69 -26.02 -52.26
C ASP A 780 -29.39 -27.28 -53.09
N TYR A 781 -28.88 -28.32 -52.44
CA TYR A 781 -28.58 -29.60 -53.05
C TYR A 781 -29.21 -30.70 -52.22
N GLN A 782 -30.00 -31.56 -52.85
CA GLN A 782 -30.65 -32.70 -52.23
C GLN A 782 -30.35 -33.97 -53.02
N ASP A 783 -30.04 -35.05 -52.32
CA ASP A 783 -29.79 -36.37 -52.89
C ASP A 783 -30.44 -37.43 -52.00
N ARG A 784 -31.45 -38.09 -52.53
CA ARG A 784 -32.12 -39.23 -51.89
C ARG A 784 -31.88 -40.47 -52.72
N TRP A 785 -31.54 -41.57 -52.09
CA TRP A 785 -31.32 -42.85 -52.76
C TRP A 785 -31.81 -44.01 -51.88
N ALA A 786 -32.41 -45.02 -52.50
CA ALA A 786 -32.83 -46.24 -51.83
C ALA A 786 -32.65 -47.47 -52.74
N ASP A 787 -32.27 -48.59 -52.12
CA ASP A 787 -32.14 -49.92 -52.74
C ASP A 787 -33.38 -50.77 -52.45
N PHE A 788 -34.10 -51.13 -53.48
CA PHE A 788 -35.50 -51.56 -53.49
C PHE A 788 -35.63 -52.95 -54.14
N GLU A 789 -34.54 -53.73 -54.10
CA GLU A 789 -34.30 -55.05 -54.72
C GLU A 789 -35.48 -55.65 -55.51
N PRO A 790 -35.34 -55.86 -56.85
CA PRO A 790 -34.11 -55.77 -57.64
C PRO A 790 -33.79 -54.38 -58.21
N THR A 791 -34.58 -53.35 -57.90
CA THR A 791 -34.42 -51.99 -58.44
C THR A 791 -33.79 -51.04 -57.42
N SER A 792 -33.32 -49.88 -57.87
CA SER A 792 -32.93 -48.79 -56.98
C SER A 792 -33.42 -47.47 -57.56
N GLN A 793 -33.73 -46.52 -56.70
CA GLN A 793 -34.20 -45.20 -57.13
C GLN A 793 -33.32 -44.10 -56.52
N ARG A 794 -33.02 -43.08 -57.32
CA ARG A 794 -32.32 -41.87 -56.90
C ARG A 794 -33.12 -40.63 -57.28
N ASP A 795 -33.21 -39.67 -56.38
CA ASP A 795 -33.70 -38.31 -56.64
C ASP A 795 -32.60 -37.31 -56.26
N GLN A 796 -32.01 -36.67 -57.28
CA GLN A 796 -30.98 -35.64 -57.10
C GLN A 796 -31.51 -34.31 -57.60
N ARG A 797 -31.46 -33.28 -56.76
CA ARG A 797 -31.97 -31.94 -57.06
C ARG A 797 -30.92 -30.89 -56.73
N LEU A 798 -30.79 -29.92 -57.62
CA LEU A 798 -29.98 -28.72 -57.40
C LEU A 798 -30.86 -27.50 -57.60
N GLY A 799 -30.83 -26.56 -56.68
CA GLY A 799 -31.66 -25.38 -56.72
C GLY A 799 -30.97 -24.12 -56.26
N LEU A 800 -31.57 -23.00 -56.65
CA LEU A 800 -31.21 -21.66 -56.24
C LEU A 800 -32.43 -20.99 -55.66
N GLY A 801 -32.24 -20.29 -54.56
CA GLY A 801 -33.30 -19.61 -53.85
C GLY A 801 -32.89 -18.26 -53.29
N ALA A 802 -33.91 -17.54 -52.83
CA ALA A 802 -33.76 -16.30 -52.10
C ALA A 802 -34.63 -16.36 -50.85
N GLU A 803 -34.13 -15.82 -49.74
CA GLU A 803 -34.88 -15.70 -48.50
C GLU A 803 -34.81 -14.29 -47.95
N TRP A 804 -35.88 -13.92 -47.26
CA TRP A 804 -36.09 -12.65 -46.59
C TRP A 804 -36.46 -12.89 -45.14
N GLN A 805 -35.99 -12.02 -44.25
CA GLN A 805 -36.31 -12.09 -42.84
C GLN A 805 -36.34 -10.70 -42.22
N GLN A 806 -37.38 -10.35 -41.47
CA GLN A 806 -37.45 -9.07 -40.75
C GLN A 806 -38.55 -9.13 -39.70
N GLU A 807 -38.31 -8.56 -38.51
CA GLU A 807 -39.32 -8.41 -37.45
C GLU A 807 -40.07 -9.72 -37.18
N ARG A 808 -39.33 -10.83 -37.09
CA ARG A 808 -39.85 -12.18 -36.87
C ARG A 808 -40.80 -12.70 -37.95
N LYS A 809 -40.75 -12.11 -39.14
CA LYS A 809 -41.35 -12.62 -40.38
C LYS A 809 -40.23 -13.17 -41.27
N SER A 810 -40.52 -14.24 -41.98
CA SER A 810 -39.59 -14.86 -42.91
C SER A 810 -40.32 -15.36 -44.15
N ALA A 811 -39.73 -15.15 -45.32
CA ALA A 811 -40.23 -15.67 -46.59
C ALA A 811 -39.08 -16.27 -47.38
N TRP A 812 -39.31 -17.34 -48.13
CA TRP A 812 -38.30 -17.89 -49.03
C TRP A 812 -38.93 -18.47 -50.28
N LEU A 813 -38.16 -18.45 -51.37
CA LEU A 813 -38.47 -19.04 -52.66
C LEU A 813 -37.28 -19.89 -53.08
N LEU A 814 -37.53 -21.11 -53.54
CA LEU A 814 -36.54 -22.02 -54.11
C LEU A 814 -37.04 -22.51 -55.46
N VAL A 815 -36.19 -22.41 -56.49
CA VAL A 815 -36.38 -23.11 -57.76
C VAL A 815 -35.31 -24.19 -57.85
N ASN A 816 -35.72 -25.44 -57.98
CA ASN A 816 -34.81 -26.57 -58.10
C ASN A 816 -35.05 -27.36 -59.39
N GLN A 817 -34.02 -28.01 -59.86
CA GLN A 817 -34.05 -28.86 -61.04
C GLN A 817 -33.68 -30.28 -60.63
N GLN A 818 -34.50 -31.25 -61.03
CA GLN A 818 -34.18 -32.66 -60.89
C GLN A 818 -33.14 -33.06 -61.96
N LEU A 819 -32.00 -33.59 -61.53
CA LEU A 819 -30.79 -33.80 -62.36
C LEU A 819 -30.68 -35.22 -62.93
N ASP A 820 -31.04 -36.24 -62.16
CA ASP A 820 -30.98 -37.64 -62.58
C ASP A 820 -32.12 -38.40 -61.88
N SER A 821 -33.17 -38.73 -62.64
CA SER A 821 -34.17 -39.71 -62.24
C SER A 821 -33.84 -40.99 -62.98
N GLN A 822 -33.19 -41.93 -62.30
CA GLN A 822 -32.95 -43.26 -62.86
C GLN A 822 -34.14 -44.14 -62.46
N ASN A 823 -34.92 -44.60 -63.43
CA ASN A 823 -36.02 -45.54 -63.17
C ASN A 823 -35.50 -46.99 -63.22
N ALA A 824 -36.28 -47.93 -62.69
CA ALA A 824 -36.09 -49.39 -62.63
C ALA A 824 -35.44 -50.10 -63.85
N ALA A 825 -35.53 -49.50 -65.04
CA ALA A 825 -35.06 -50.08 -66.31
C ALA A 825 -33.65 -49.61 -66.76
N ASN A 826 -32.90 -48.87 -65.92
CA ASN A 826 -31.66 -48.17 -66.31
C ASN A 826 -31.83 -47.23 -67.52
N GLN A 827 -33.06 -46.78 -67.78
CA GLN A 827 -33.36 -45.80 -68.81
C GLN A 827 -33.41 -44.41 -68.18
N LYS A 828 -32.60 -43.48 -68.69
CA LYS A 828 -32.73 -42.06 -68.37
C LYS A 828 -34.08 -41.56 -68.86
N THR A 829 -34.98 -41.22 -67.94
CA THR A 829 -36.17 -40.41 -68.30
C THR A 829 -35.69 -39.02 -68.71
N LYS A 830 -36.03 -38.59 -69.93
CA LYS A 830 -35.66 -37.29 -70.50
C LYS A 830 -36.42 -36.10 -69.88
N ASP A 831 -37.37 -36.35 -69.00
CA ASP A 831 -38.25 -35.32 -68.44
C ASP A 831 -37.63 -34.77 -67.16
N GLU A 832 -36.65 -33.88 -67.33
CA GLU A 832 -36.11 -33.03 -66.27
C GLU A 832 -37.27 -32.20 -65.65
N LYS A 833 -37.70 -32.52 -64.42
CA LYS A 833 -38.79 -31.79 -63.73
C LYS A 833 -38.27 -30.62 -62.91
N THR A 834 -38.76 -29.41 -63.19
CA THR A 834 -38.48 -28.21 -62.39
C THR A 834 -39.41 -28.16 -61.17
N GLY A 835 -38.84 -28.00 -59.98
CA GLY A 835 -39.57 -27.76 -58.73
C GLY A 835 -39.57 -26.30 -58.33
N VAL A 836 -40.67 -25.86 -57.71
CA VAL A 836 -40.80 -24.51 -57.13
C VAL A 836 -41.34 -24.65 -55.72
N SER A 837 -40.69 -24.03 -54.75
CA SER A 837 -41.06 -24.11 -53.35
C SER A 837 -41.11 -22.72 -52.74
N VAL A 838 -42.16 -22.42 -51.98
CA VAL A 838 -42.38 -21.13 -51.33
C VAL A 838 -42.74 -21.37 -49.87
N GLY A 839 -42.14 -20.62 -48.97
CA GLY A 839 -42.46 -20.65 -47.54
C GLY A 839 -42.68 -19.28 -46.94
N TRP A 840 -43.55 -19.22 -45.94
CA TRP A 840 -43.81 -18.07 -45.09
C TRP A 840 -43.82 -18.48 -43.62
N GLY A 841 -43.26 -17.65 -42.74
CA GLY A 841 -43.32 -17.84 -41.30
C GLY A 841 -43.45 -16.50 -40.59
N HIS A 842 -44.19 -16.50 -39.48
CA HIS A 842 -44.36 -15.29 -38.67
C HIS A 842 -44.58 -15.66 -37.20
N TRP A 843 -43.80 -15.05 -36.31
CA TRP A 843 -44.09 -15.10 -34.90
C TRP A 843 -45.03 -13.95 -34.50
N LEU A 844 -46.18 -14.29 -33.93
CA LEU A 844 -47.20 -13.32 -33.51
C LEU A 844 -46.83 -12.61 -32.19
N ASN A 845 -46.19 -13.33 -31.27
CA ASN A 845 -45.63 -12.84 -30.01
C ASN A 845 -44.55 -13.81 -29.52
N ASP A 846 -43.99 -13.63 -28.32
CA ASP A 846 -42.99 -14.54 -27.73
C ASP A 846 -43.42 -16.02 -27.63
N HIS A 847 -44.73 -16.29 -27.74
CA HIS A 847 -45.31 -17.60 -27.52
C HIS A 847 -45.79 -18.32 -28.76
N TRP A 848 -46.20 -17.62 -29.81
CA TRP A 848 -46.87 -18.23 -30.97
C TRP A 848 -46.17 -17.91 -32.28
N ARG A 849 -45.93 -18.95 -33.08
CA ARG A 849 -45.46 -18.87 -34.47
C ARG A 849 -46.37 -19.68 -35.36
N TYR A 850 -46.63 -19.19 -36.57
CA TYR A 850 -47.20 -20.02 -37.63
C TYR A 850 -46.29 -20.08 -38.85
N ARG A 851 -46.41 -21.17 -39.61
CA ARG A 851 -45.63 -21.46 -40.82
C ARG A 851 -46.56 -21.97 -41.92
N LEU A 852 -46.33 -21.55 -43.16
CA LEU A 852 -47.06 -21.98 -44.35
C LEU A 852 -46.05 -22.33 -45.45
N GLY A 853 -46.33 -23.37 -46.22
CA GLY A 853 -45.47 -23.83 -47.31
C GLY A 853 -46.26 -24.38 -48.48
N TYR A 854 -45.73 -24.18 -49.68
CA TYR A 854 -46.23 -24.77 -50.92
C TYR A 854 -45.06 -25.27 -51.77
N GLU A 855 -45.20 -26.45 -52.34
CA GLU A 855 -44.21 -27.07 -53.21
C GLU A 855 -44.89 -27.60 -54.48
N HIS A 856 -44.40 -27.16 -55.64
CA HIS A 856 -44.68 -27.78 -56.92
C HIS A 856 -43.54 -28.73 -57.28
N ASN A 857 -43.87 -29.93 -57.75
CA ASN A 857 -42.92 -31.04 -57.89
C ASN A 857 -42.15 -31.28 -56.58
N SER A 858 -42.89 -31.56 -55.50
CA SER A 858 -42.37 -31.68 -54.14
C SER A 858 -41.30 -32.76 -54.03
N ALA A 859 -40.22 -32.45 -53.30
CA ALA A 859 -39.18 -33.41 -52.96
C ALA A 859 -39.62 -34.38 -51.85
N GLN A 860 -40.83 -34.24 -51.30
CA GLN A 860 -41.40 -35.11 -50.28
C GLN A 860 -42.11 -36.34 -50.86
N ILE A 861 -42.23 -36.42 -52.19
CA ILE A 861 -42.80 -37.61 -52.85
C ILE A 861 -42.01 -38.88 -52.45
N PRO A 862 -42.69 -40.00 -52.14
CA PRO A 862 -42.02 -41.29 -51.91
C PRO A 862 -41.18 -41.69 -53.13
N LEU A 863 -39.97 -42.24 -52.91
CA LEU A 863 -39.08 -42.63 -54.02
C LEU A 863 -39.75 -43.65 -54.94
N ARG A 864 -40.54 -44.58 -54.41
CA ARG A 864 -41.32 -45.54 -55.22
C ARG A 864 -42.39 -44.88 -56.09
N ALA A 865 -43.04 -43.82 -55.62
CA ALA A 865 -43.97 -43.06 -56.46
C ALA A 865 -43.21 -42.32 -57.58
N LEU A 866 -42.02 -41.80 -57.29
CA LEU A 866 -41.16 -41.18 -58.27
C LEU A 866 -40.63 -42.18 -59.33
N GLU A 867 -40.24 -43.40 -58.91
CA GLU A 867 -39.86 -44.50 -59.81
C GLU A 867 -40.98 -44.85 -60.80
N ALA A 868 -42.24 -44.73 -60.36
CA ALA A 868 -43.44 -44.90 -61.18
C ALA A 868 -43.75 -43.70 -62.12
N GLY A 869 -42.88 -42.67 -62.16
CA GLY A 869 -43.03 -41.49 -63.01
C GLY A 869 -43.98 -40.41 -62.46
N LEU A 870 -44.46 -40.57 -61.23
CA LEU A 870 -45.39 -39.63 -60.61
C LEU A 870 -44.68 -38.33 -60.16
N ASP A 871 -45.46 -37.31 -59.88
CA ASP A 871 -45.04 -36.09 -59.18
C ASP A 871 -46.07 -35.71 -58.14
N ALA A 872 -45.74 -34.74 -57.29
CA ALA A 872 -46.63 -34.31 -56.23
C ALA A 872 -46.59 -32.80 -56.03
N LYS A 873 -47.72 -32.25 -55.57
CA LYS A 873 -47.80 -30.91 -54.98
C LYS A 873 -47.91 -31.03 -53.47
N GLY A 874 -47.07 -30.30 -52.74
CA GLY A 874 -47.06 -30.26 -51.28
C GLY A 874 -47.68 -28.97 -50.75
N TYR A 875 -48.49 -29.08 -49.70
CA TYR A 875 -49.02 -27.98 -48.91
C TYR A 875 -48.71 -28.23 -47.45
N GLN A 876 -48.20 -27.23 -46.75
CA GLN A 876 -47.78 -27.35 -45.35
C GLN A 876 -48.34 -26.17 -44.54
N ALA A 877 -48.87 -26.47 -43.36
CA ALA A 877 -49.25 -25.48 -42.37
C ALA A 877 -48.80 -25.95 -40.98
N GLY A 878 -48.24 -25.05 -40.18
CA GLY A 878 -47.76 -25.39 -38.84
C GLY A 878 -47.99 -24.26 -37.85
N VAL A 879 -48.19 -24.63 -36.59
CA VAL A 879 -48.28 -23.72 -35.45
C VAL A 879 -47.34 -24.23 -34.37
N ASP A 880 -46.44 -23.37 -33.91
CA ASP A 880 -45.53 -23.63 -32.81
C ASP A 880 -45.93 -22.74 -31.62
N TRP A 881 -46.11 -23.35 -30.45
CA TRP A 881 -46.32 -22.67 -29.18
C TRP A 881 -45.13 -22.89 -28.24
N ARG A 882 -44.67 -21.83 -27.57
CA ARG A 882 -43.62 -21.91 -26.55
C ARG A 882 -44.05 -21.11 -25.33
N GLN A 883 -44.15 -21.76 -24.18
CA GLN A 883 -44.37 -21.02 -22.93
C GLN A 883 -43.08 -20.29 -22.52
N HIS A 884 -41.96 -21.01 -22.57
CA HIS A 884 -40.59 -20.56 -22.27
C HIS A 884 -39.59 -21.67 -22.70
N GLU A 885 -38.30 -21.56 -22.38
CA GLU A 885 -37.22 -22.48 -22.78
C GLU A 885 -37.40 -23.96 -22.39
N SER A 886 -38.30 -24.24 -21.44
CA SER A 886 -38.49 -25.57 -20.86
C SER A 886 -39.82 -26.22 -21.26
N ARG A 887 -40.68 -25.51 -22.01
CA ARG A 887 -41.97 -26.05 -22.43
C ARG A 887 -42.43 -25.50 -23.78
N SER A 888 -42.69 -26.41 -24.70
CA SER A 888 -43.18 -26.10 -26.04
C SER A 888 -44.21 -27.13 -26.51
N ALA A 889 -44.98 -26.74 -27.51
CA ALA A 889 -45.85 -27.61 -28.27
C ALA A 889 -45.78 -27.23 -29.75
N SER A 890 -45.90 -28.20 -30.63
CA SER A 890 -45.99 -27.98 -32.07
C SER A 890 -47.17 -28.77 -32.64
N PHE A 891 -47.77 -28.22 -33.67
CA PHE A 891 -48.81 -28.86 -34.46
C PHE A 891 -48.55 -28.57 -35.94
N GLY A 892 -48.65 -29.60 -36.77
CA GLY A 892 -48.43 -29.53 -38.20
C GLY A 892 -49.49 -30.28 -38.99
N TYR A 893 -49.79 -29.73 -40.16
CA TYR A 893 -50.62 -30.32 -41.19
C TYR A 893 -49.86 -30.29 -42.51
N GLN A 894 -49.88 -31.42 -43.21
CA GLN A 894 -49.27 -31.60 -44.53
C GLN A 894 -50.29 -32.26 -45.45
N ALA A 895 -50.43 -31.74 -46.66
CA ALA A 895 -51.17 -32.38 -47.74
C ALA A 895 -50.25 -32.56 -48.95
N LEU A 896 -50.14 -33.80 -49.43
CA LEU A 896 -49.36 -34.18 -50.60
C LEU A 896 -50.31 -34.73 -51.65
N ASP A 897 -50.54 -33.96 -52.71
CA ASP A 897 -51.39 -34.29 -53.85
C ASP A 897 -50.52 -34.94 -54.93
N ILE A 898 -50.54 -36.28 -54.98
CA ILE A 898 -49.75 -37.11 -55.89
C ILE A 898 -50.52 -37.28 -57.21
N SER A 899 -49.83 -37.25 -58.33
CA SER A 899 -50.43 -37.25 -59.68
C SER A 899 -51.19 -38.53 -60.07
N ASP A 900 -51.13 -39.58 -59.25
CA ASP A 900 -52.00 -40.76 -59.36
C ASP A 900 -53.41 -40.54 -58.80
N GLY A 901 -53.70 -39.35 -58.26
CA GLY A 901 -54.98 -39.00 -57.64
C GLY A 901 -55.05 -39.26 -56.14
N ASN A 902 -53.95 -39.70 -55.53
CA ASN A 902 -53.84 -39.85 -54.09
C ASN A 902 -53.52 -38.52 -53.40
N LEU A 903 -54.42 -38.08 -52.52
CA LEU A 903 -54.21 -36.99 -51.60
C LEU A 903 -53.87 -37.56 -50.22
N ARG A 904 -52.57 -37.51 -49.88
CA ARG A 904 -52.06 -37.86 -48.55
C ARG A 904 -52.19 -36.67 -47.63
N GLN A 905 -52.87 -36.85 -46.50
CA GLN A 905 -53.02 -35.84 -45.47
C GLN A 905 -52.44 -36.33 -44.16
N SER A 906 -51.45 -35.61 -43.65
CA SER A 906 -50.72 -35.97 -42.43
C SER A 906 -50.85 -34.85 -41.40
N PHE A 907 -51.17 -35.24 -40.17
CA PHE A 907 -51.24 -34.40 -39.00
C PHE A 907 -50.23 -34.89 -37.99
N PHE A 908 -49.46 -34.00 -37.41
CA PHE A 908 -48.49 -34.34 -36.37
C PHE A 908 -48.49 -33.29 -35.28
N GLY A 909 -48.24 -33.72 -34.06
CA GLY A 909 -48.11 -32.83 -32.93
C GLY A 909 -47.15 -33.37 -31.89
N ALA A 910 -46.45 -32.48 -31.23
CA ALA A 910 -45.56 -32.80 -30.14
C ALA A 910 -45.74 -31.83 -28.98
N VAL A 911 -45.58 -32.31 -27.75
CA VAL A 911 -45.50 -31.48 -26.54
C VAL A 911 -44.24 -31.86 -25.80
N ASN A 912 -43.36 -30.91 -25.54
CA ASN A 912 -42.08 -31.14 -24.87
C ASN A 912 -42.03 -30.40 -23.53
N GLN A 913 -41.46 -31.06 -22.53
CA GLN A 913 -41.27 -30.53 -21.19
C GLN A 913 -39.89 -30.93 -20.66
N ARG A 914 -39.09 -29.95 -20.24
CA ARG A 914 -37.85 -30.22 -19.51
C ARG A 914 -38.18 -30.85 -18.15
N LEU A 915 -37.67 -32.05 -17.91
CA LEU A 915 -37.89 -32.83 -16.70
C LEU A 915 -36.76 -32.63 -15.68
N PHE A 916 -35.53 -32.46 -16.17
CA PHE A 916 -34.35 -32.27 -15.34
C PHE A 916 -33.37 -31.30 -16.00
N ALA A 917 -32.68 -30.51 -15.17
CA ALA A 917 -31.65 -29.58 -15.61
C ALA A 917 -30.65 -29.33 -14.48
N ASN A 918 -29.36 -29.40 -14.80
CA ASN A 918 -28.27 -28.89 -13.98
C ASN A 918 -27.16 -28.30 -14.89
N GLU A 919 -25.98 -28.03 -14.33
CA GLU A 919 -24.83 -27.47 -15.05
C GLU A 919 -24.35 -28.27 -16.27
N LYS A 920 -24.61 -29.58 -16.33
CA LYS A 920 -24.08 -30.47 -17.38
C LYS A 920 -25.13 -31.32 -18.08
N HIS A 921 -26.30 -31.49 -17.48
CA HIS A 921 -27.33 -32.39 -17.95
C HIS A 921 -28.64 -31.66 -18.16
N ILE A 922 -29.26 -31.88 -19.30
CA ILE A 922 -30.63 -31.47 -19.60
C ILE A 922 -31.39 -32.70 -20.05
N THR A 923 -32.57 -32.94 -19.47
CA THR A 923 -33.45 -34.03 -19.88
C THR A 923 -34.81 -33.47 -20.21
N THR A 924 -35.28 -33.73 -21.43
CA THR A 924 -36.58 -33.33 -21.93
C THR A 924 -37.40 -34.58 -22.20
N GLY A 925 -38.63 -34.60 -21.70
CA GLY A 925 -39.60 -35.62 -22.05
C GLY A 925 -40.66 -35.00 -22.95
N GLY A 926 -41.13 -35.77 -23.92
CA GLY A 926 -42.19 -35.32 -24.81
C GLY A 926 -43.24 -36.39 -25.08
N LEU A 927 -44.35 -35.90 -25.64
CA LEU A 927 -45.45 -36.68 -26.15
C LEU A 927 -45.59 -36.35 -27.63
N GLU A 928 -45.65 -37.36 -28.48
CA GLU A 928 -45.84 -37.20 -29.91
C GLU A 928 -47.08 -37.96 -30.40
N ALA A 929 -47.72 -37.40 -31.42
CA ALA A 929 -48.83 -38.05 -32.11
C ALA A 929 -48.76 -37.73 -33.60
N PHE A 930 -49.04 -38.73 -34.42
CA PHE A 930 -49.09 -38.65 -35.87
C PHE A 930 -50.35 -39.35 -36.38
N TYR A 931 -50.98 -38.76 -37.38
CA TYR A 931 -52.13 -39.33 -38.07
C TYR A 931 -52.01 -39.05 -39.56
N GLU A 932 -52.08 -40.09 -40.38
CA GLU A 932 -52.08 -40.00 -41.84
C GLU A 932 -53.36 -40.61 -42.40
N LYS A 933 -53.89 -40.00 -43.48
CA LYS A 933 -54.98 -40.53 -44.28
C LYS A 933 -54.67 -40.36 -45.76
N ASN A 934 -54.92 -41.38 -46.56
CA ASN A 934 -54.72 -41.37 -48.01
C ASN A 934 -56.08 -41.54 -48.72
N SER A 935 -56.33 -40.76 -49.79
CA SER A 935 -57.61 -40.81 -50.51
C SER A 935 -57.71 -41.96 -51.51
N GLN A 936 -56.57 -42.49 -51.95
CA GLN A 936 -56.46 -43.65 -52.84
C GLN A 936 -55.46 -44.64 -52.21
N PRO A 937 -55.88 -45.50 -51.27
CA PRO A 937 -54.98 -46.43 -50.58
C PRO A 937 -54.45 -47.54 -51.50
N GLY A 938 -53.25 -48.05 -51.19
CA GLY A 938 -52.53 -49.07 -51.97
C GLY A 938 -51.58 -48.48 -53.02
N GLY A 939 -51.11 -49.32 -53.95
CA GLY A 939 -50.15 -48.94 -54.99
C GLY A 939 -48.75 -49.49 -54.75
N ASN A 940 -47.75 -48.92 -55.43
CA ASN A 940 -46.35 -49.39 -55.40
C ASN A 940 -45.49 -48.77 -54.29
N TYR A 941 -46.09 -47.94 -53.44
CA TYR A 941 -45.43 -47.24 -52.33
C TYR A 941 -46.26 -47.39 -51.05
N PHE A 942 -45.64 -47.24 -49.89
CA PHE A 942 -46.34 -47.30 -48.60
C PHE A 942 -47.46 -46.25 -48.54
N ASN A 943 -48.71 -46.70 -48.52
CA ASN A 943 -49.89 -45.87 -48.74
C ASN A 943 -51.17 -46.46 -48.10
N PRO A 944 -51.22 -46.59 -46.76
CA PRO A 944 -52.36 -47.17 -46.06
C PRO A 944 -53.60 -46.25 -46.13
N GLU A 945 -54.81 -46.79 -45.95
CA GLU A 945 -56.04 -45.97 -45.87
C GLU A 945 -55.94 -44.89 -44.79
N HIS A 946 -55.45 -45.29 -43.62
CA HIS A 946 -55.03 -44.39 -42.56
C HIS A 946 -53.98 -45.08 -41.69
N SER A 947 -53.12 -44.27 -41.07
CA SER A 947 -52.14 -44.71 -40.07
C SER A 947 -52.15 -43.74 -38.90
N THR A 948 -51.92 -44.22 -37.69
CA THR A 948 -51.87 -43.40 -36.48
C THR A 948 -50.76 -43.91 -35.59
N SER A 949 -49.88 -43.03 -35.13
CA SER A 949 -48.94 -43.35 -34.06
C SER A 949 -49.04 -42.33 -32.94
N TYR A 950 -48.74 -42.78 -31.73
CA TYR A 950 -48.57 -41.91 -30.57
C TYR A 950 -47.58 -42.54 -29.62
N GLY A 951 -46.77 -41.72 -28.97
CA GLY A 951 -45.68 -42.20 -28.15
C GLY A 951 -45.12 -41.14 -27.22
N VAL A 952 -44.09 -41.57 -26.50
CA VAL A 952 -43.28 -40.74 -25.62
C VAL A 952 -41.86 -40.69 -26.17
N ASN A 953 -41.24 -39.52 -26.13
CA ASN A 953 -39.83 -39.33 -26.43
C ASN A 953 -39.08 -38.81 -25.20
N LEU A 954 -37.82 -39.18 -25.10
CA LEU A 954 -36.89 -38.71 -24.07
C LEU A 954 -35.59 -38.29 -24.74
N ASP A 955 -35.23 -37.02 -24.56
CA ASP A 955 -33.99 -36.42 -25.03
C ASP A 955 -33.11 -36.11 -23.82
N HIS A 956 -31.85 -36.55 -23.84
CA HIS A 956 -30.87 -36.26 -22.80
C HIS A 956 -29.59 -35.69 -23.41
N ASP A 957 -29.25 -34.47 -23.02
CA ASP A 957 -28.00 -33.81 -23.36
C ASP A 957 -27.04 -33.86 -22.17
N TRP A 958 -25.81 -34.30 -22.43
CA TRP A 958 -24.72 -34.34 -21.47
C TRP A 958 -23.50 -33.55 -21.97
N LEU A 959 -23.35 -32.34 -21.45
CA LEU A 959 -22.17 -31.51 -21.67
C LEU A 959 -20.97 -32.13 -20.93
N THR A 960 -20.03 -32.67 -21.70
CA THR A 960 -18.86 -33.37 -21.15
C THR A 960 -17.63 -32.48 -21.08
N TRP A 961 -17.52 -31.50 -21.97
CA TRP A 961 -16.40 -30.58 -22.03
C TRP A 961 -16.81 -29.23 -22.65
N ARG A 962 -16.19 -28.15 -22.17
CA ARG A 962 -16.28 -26.79 -22.72
C ARG A 962 -14.88 -26.18 -22.80
N GLY A 963 -14.59 -25.50 -23.92
CA GLY A 963 -13.35 -24.77 -24.13
C GLY A 963 -13.51 -23.25 -24.02
N GLU A 964 -12.40 -22.53 -24.12
CA GLU A 964 -12.33 -21.09 -23.89
C GLU A 964 -13.01 -20.25 -25.00
N ASP A 965 -12.95 -20.73 -26.25
CA ASP A 965 -13.46 -20.03 -27.44
C ASP A 965 -14.84 -20.52 -27.91
N GLN A 966 -15.77 -20.67 -26.94
CA GLN A 966 -17.14 -21.18 -27.19
C GLN A 966 -17.16 -22.61 -27.76
N GLN A 967 -16.11 -23.37 -27.53
CA GLN A 967 -16.04 -24.77 -27.91
C GLN A 967 -16.79 -25.63 -26.90
N SER A 968 -17.38 -26.72 -27.35
CA SER A 968 -17.99 -27.70 -26.45
C SER A 968 -18.13 -29.07 -27.09
N PHE A 969 -18.21 -30.08 -26.24
CA PHE A 969 -18.53 -31.44 -26.61
C PHE A 969 -19.73 -31.93 -25.80
N ASN A 970 -20.85 -32.14 -26.49
CA ASN A 970 -22.10 -32.65 -25.93
C ASN A 970 -22.34 -34.09 -26.42
N GLN A 971 -22.83 -34.93 -25.52
CA GLN A 971 -23.36 -36.24 -25.85
C GLN A 971 -24.88 -36.18 -25.80
N HIS A 972 -25.52 -36.49 -26.92
CA HIS A 972 -26.95 -36.43 -27.11
C HIS A 972 -27.52 -37.85 -27.20
N PHE A 973 -28.57 -38.12 -26.42
CA PHE A 973 -29.28 -39.39 -26.39
C PHE A 973 -30.76 -39.15 -26.65
N GLU A 974 -31.33 -39.87 -27.60
CA GLU A 974 -32.76 -39.86 -27.90
C GLU A 974 -33.31 -41.28 -27.67
N LEU A 975 -34.48 -41.38 -27.04
CA LEU A 975 -35.25 -42.61 -26.95
C LEU A 975 -36.72 -42.31 -27.14
N GLY A 976 -37.31 -42.83 -28.22
CA GLY A 976 -38.73 -42.78 -28.52
C GLY A 976 -39.37 -44.17 -28.43
N THR A 977 -40.58 -44.26 -27.88
CA THR A 977 -41.39 -45.48 -27.96
C THR A 977 -42.88 -45.17 -27.90
N GLY A 978 -43.68 -45.97 -28.57
CA GLY A 978 -45.11 -45.77 -28.62
C GLY A 978 -45.84 -46.88 -29.35
N ILE A 979 -47.08 -46.59 -29.73
CA ILE A 979 -47.94 -47.51 -30.48
C ILE A 979 -48.17 -46.91 -31.85
N SER A 980 -47.98 -47.72 -32.89
CA SER A 980 -48.34 -47.41 -34.27
C SER A 980 -49.44 -48.37 -34.73
N LYS A 981 -50.48 -47.82 -35.34
CA LYS A 981 -51.64 -48.57 -35.83
C LYS A 981 -51.92 -48.19 -37.27
N GLN A 982 -51.99 -49.20 -38.12
CA GLN A 982 -52.34 -49.06 -39.52
C GLN A 982 -53.73 -49.64 -39.80
N ALA A 983 -54.46 -49.05 -40.74
CA ALA A 983 -55.71 -49.62 -41.26
C ALA A 983 -55.50 -51.08 -41.70
N GLY A 984 -56.35 -52.00 -41.22
CA GLY A 984 -56.28 -53.43 -41.51
C GLY A 984 -55.36 -54.24 -40.58
N PHE A 985 -54.60 -53.61 -39.69
CA PHE A 985 -53.64 -54.27 -38.79
C PHE A 985 -53.87 -53.92 -37.31
N SER A 986 -53.32 -54.74 -36.41
CA SER A 986 -53.28 -54.45 -34.96
C SER A 986 -52.35 -53.26 -34.68
N GLY A 987 -52.59 -52.59 -33.53
CA GLY A 987 -51.64 -51.60 -33.03
C GLY A 987 -50.41 -52.30 -32.46
N GLU A 988 -49.24 -51.92 -32.93
CA GLU A 988 -47.96 -52.53 -32.58
C GLU A 988 -47.01 -51.50 -31.99
N ASN A 989 -46.12 -51.94 -31.11
CA ASN A 989 -45.16 -51.04 -30.49
C ASN A 989 -44.04 -50.65 -31.47
N TYR A 990 -43.64 -49.39 -31.45
CA TYR A 990 -42.41 -48.92 -32.08
C TYR A 990 -41.39 -48.45 -31.04
N VAL A 991 -40.13 -48.46 -31.43
CA VAL A 991 -39.02 -47.93 -30.64
C VAL A 991 -38.01 -47.26 -31.58
N ASN A 992 -37.42 -46.16 -31.14
CA ASN A 992 -36.31 -45.48 -31.81
C ASN A 992 -35.29 -45.07 -30.75
N ALA A 993 -34.01 -45.25 -31.02
CA ALA A 993 -32.92 -44.78 -30.16
C ALA A 993 -31.81 -44.17 -30.99
N LEU A 994 -31.27 -43.03 -30.56
CA LEU A 994 -30.13 -42.36 -31.18
C LEU A 994 -29.08 -42.01 -30.12
N TYR A 995 -27.82 -42.25 -30.44
CA TYR A 995 -26.70 -41.69 -29.72
C TYR A 995 -25.84 -40.85 -30.65
N GLN A 996 -25.63 -39.60 -30.28
CA GLN A 996 -24.95 -38.60 -31.09
C GLN A 996 -23.89 -37.85 -30.30
N HIS A 997 -22.78 -37.56 -30.97
CA HIS A 997 -21.73 -36.65 -30.54
C HIS A 997 -21.93 -35.31 -31.22
N GLU A 998 -21.91 -34.23 -30.44
CA GLU A 998 -22.07 -32.86 -30.94
C GLU A 998 -20.87 -32.02 -30.54
N TRP A 999 -20.13 -31.55 -31.54
CA TRP A 999 -18.93 -30.75 -31.36
C TRP A 999 -19.17 -29.32 -31.85
N GLN A 1000 -19.12 -28.37 -30.92
CA GLN A 1000 -18.92 -26.96 -31.26
C GLN A 1000 -17.40 -26.74 -31.35
N LEU A 1001 -16.87 -26.60 -32.57
CA LEU A 1001 -15.42 -26.50 -32.84
C LEU A 1001 -14.90 -25.06 -32.69
N SER A 1002 -15.76 -24.09 -32.95
CA SER A 1002 -15.53 -22.66 -32.74
C SER A 1002 -16.87 -21.97 -32.66
N ARG A 1003 -16.90 -20.64 -32.48
CA ARG A 1003 -18.13 -19.85 -32.59
C ARG A 1003 -18.89 -20.05 -33.91
N THR A 1004 -18.22 -20.40 -35.01
CA THR A 1004 -18.81 -20.47 -36.35
C THR A 1004 -18.81 -21.86 -36.99
N TRP A 1005 -18.38 -22.91 -36.29
CA TRP A 1005 -18.32 -24.27 -36.86
C TRP A 1005 -18.81 -25.32 -35.87
N GLN A 1006 -19.68 -26.21 -36.34
CA GLN A 1006 -20.23 -27.34 -35.60
C GLN A 1006 -20.23 -28.62 -36.45
N ILE A 1007 -19.92 -29.76 -35.83
CA ILE A 1007 -20.02 -31.08 -36.43
C ILE A 1007 -20.74 -32.04 -35.47
N ASN A 1008 -21.73 -32.76 -35.99
CA ASN A 1008 -22.47 -33.77 -35.23
C ASN A 1008 -22.38 -35.11 -35.95
N TYR A 1009 -22.21 -36.21 -35.22
CA TYR A 1009 -22.27 -37.55 -35.81
C TYR A 1009 -22.82 -38.57 -34.82
N GLY A 1010 -23.53 -39.57 -35.30
CA GLY A 1010 -24.21 -40.52 -34.42
C GLY A 1010 -24.67 -41.79 -35.12
N VAL A 1011 -25.11 -42.74 -34.30
CA VAL A 1011 -25.73 -44.00 -34.74
C VAL A 1011 -27.06 -44.15 -34.02
N GLY A 1012 -28.08 -44.53 -34.77
CA GLY A 1012 -29.39 -44.86 -34.24
C GLY A 1012 -29.89 -46.21 -34.71
N TRP A 1013 -30.88 -46.71 -33.99
CA TRP A 1013 -31.58 -47.95 -34.27
C TRP A 1013 -33.06 -47.77 -33.97
N GLY A 1014 -33.91 -48.24 -34.88
CA GLY A 1014 -35.36 -48.21 -34.70
C GLY A 1014 -36.02 -49.51 -35.13
N SER A 1015 -37.18 -49.79 -34.55
CA SER A 1015 -38.03 -50.89 -34.98
C SER A 1015 -39.50 -50.48 -34.99
N GLN A 1016 -40.15 -50.67 -36.14
CA GLN A 1016 -41.54 -50.30 -36.38
C GLN A 1016 -42.23 -51.37 -37.22
N VAL A 1017 -43.55 -51.51 -37.07
CA VAL A 1017 -44.35 -52.41 -37.90
C VAL A 1017 -45.05 -51.60 -39.00
N TYR A 1018 -44.93 -52.09 -40.23
CA TYR A 1018 -45.59 -51.57 -41.42
C TYR A 1018 -46.26 -52.74 -42.14
N ASP A 1019 -47.49 -52.57 -42.60
CA ASP A 1019 -48.26 -53.62 -43.30
C ASP A 1019 -48.29 -54.97 -42.53
N GLY A 1020 -48.25 -54.92 -41.18
CA GLY A 1020 -48.24 -56.10 -40.30
C GLY A 1020 -46.86 -56.76 -40.11
N ASN A 1021 -45.84 -56.29 -40.81
CA ASN A 1021 -44.48 -56.81 -40.77
C ASN A 1021 -43.52 -55.85 -40.06
N ARG A 1022 -42.59 -56.39 -39.28
CA ARG A 1022 -41.64 -55.59 -38.52
C ARG A 1022 -40.42 -55.25 -39.37
N GLU A 1023 -40.15 -53.95 -39.50
CA GLU A 1023 -38.89 -53.41 -40.00
C GLU A 1023 -37.98 -53.04 -38.83
N GLN A 1024 -36.70 -53.38 -38.93
CA GLN A 1024 -35.64 -52.89 -38.07
C GLN A 1024 -34.68 -52.07 -38.92
N ARG A 1025 -34.36 -50.85 -38.48
CA ARG A 1025 -33.47 -49.94 -39.22
C ARG A 1025 -32.33 -49.49 -38.34
N THR A 1026 -31.10 -49.70 -38.79
CA THR A 1026 -29.89 -49.11 -38.21
C THR A 1026 -29.44 -47.97 -39.10
N TYR A 1027 -29.19 -46.79 -38.54
CA TYR A 1027 -28.83 -45.61 -39.33
C TYR A 1027 -27.68 -44.82 -38.70
N GLY A 1028 -26.90 -44.17 -39.56
CA GLY A 1028 -25.86 -43.22 -39.18
C GLY A 1028 -26.29 -41.80 -39.58
N VAL A 1029 -25.92 -40.82 -38.76
CA VAL A 1029 -26.11 -39.39 -39.04
C VAL A 1029 -24.78 -38.65 -39.00
N LEU A 1030 -24.61 -37.68 -39.89
CA LEU A 1030 -23.50 -36.74 -39.92
C LEU A 1030 -24.02 -35.38 -40.35
N SER A 1031 -23.84 -34.37 -39.52
CA SER A 1031 -24.19 -32.98 -39.80
C SER A 1031 -22.97 -32.09 -39.67
N LEU A 1032 -22.77 -31.18 -40.62
CA LEU A 1032 -21.75 -30.15 -40.61
C LEU A 1032 -22.44 -28.80 -40.82
N SER A 1033 -22.19 -27.84 -39.95
CA SER A 1033 -22.61 -26.46 -40.19
C SER A 1033 -21.50 -25.48 -39.88
N GLY A 1034 -21.44 -24.39 -40.64
CA GLY A 1034 -20.54 -23.31 -40.28
C GLY A 1034 -20.56 -22.08 -41.18
N ALA A 1035 -19.71 -21.11 -40.85
CA ALA A 1035 -19.56 -19.85 -41.57
C ALA A 1035 -18.09 -19.58 -41.94
N PHE A 1036 -17.89 -19.06 -43.16
CA PHE A 1036 -16.58 -18.79 -43.76
C PHE A 1036 -16.02 -17.39 -43.43
#